data_AF-A9WJU7-F1
#
_entry.id   AF-A9WJU7-F1
#
_cell.length_a   1.000
_cell.length_b   1.000
_cell.length_c   1.000
_cell.angle_alpha   90.00
_cell.angle_beta   90.00
_cell.angle_gamma   90.00
#
_symmetry.space_group_name_H-M   'P 1'
#
loop_
_entity.id
_entity.type
_entity.pdbx_description
1 polymer ?
#
loop_
_entity_poly.entity_id
_entity_poly.type
_entity_poly.pdbx_seq_one_letter_code
_entity_poly.pdbx_strand_id
1 'polypeptide(L)'
;MTELLAIIKLFFSDRKLAVRKFRAWIGREQRAASVAELLAIIKLFFSDHKLAIRKFRAWIGQERGALIWIWLLRFGGLFLFTIWTFLRFDNLNTNQRFYGTLFVLFMYTFQIGTAIGGFWKPETWKRPQVKLLQNIIETLLLSMAIYYLGSADGIFWTLYLIPILSAVRFLQNPYRTASILLTLGSSAITGLFVYPSPFGPFIPLTINSLGIAIIFVTRRTNLNPDALIDPRSEVAQILDHYQSGICIIDRKRRIQFVNAGLRRYFGEWQNDKTCYQYLGCVGENCTACLAPAGAANSTFRHTMIDSSGRKHDFEITVHHLAEDNYVLMFLDRPRAVQLELYEQLLDRIVERDDGGFNDALKQFLDSIREQFCAESVALFWLRDGRLERDLTSGPPLPFSETYEPGQGVTGLTLLRHPNSRFGCTIRVNNLDEHPKVLHANVSRYQQALPSGKVRHLLAVPINGRHRILGVIRLVNYLDRQTLDLHPHGFNRAHEFDLNIIAERLGRALEYRELSRKQEQQLAETRRFYRIYAASAEKRNVFETIVEEAMAAFPEASKCEIRRLNRSQQTLEYVYARHRRGFDYGTPPSPIVGINARALREGRIQFVPDTGQDADFIPGTAPIGAMMVAPLIGHLGIAGILALDYPSPRQFTPADQERFSAFATHAALAAEAFWRKEQEERLRHHIQRIGENISHGVEGVYQNTLDALRDLIGYDSASIQIRYGDYLRIEKHDGFADPDALQLISFDINDQRLPNHYVMTWNDPLCVADVRQDYPHFYEEADRYQSEHIRSILYIPLIAHGQSIGMIALDSRTVNFYRFGDSIIGILVASAAASAIENARLIEAQEKQRVNLSHLLKQSTSLVGINNQSALLDTYARLGFQMFECEHCAILLFPANEQPTIVSSLRQELSPEYVNLARQIMHEPEMVHLSGEQLTVYYEHYGLTDDTFDHLPSGRSRSLLAAPLCRNHQPIGVVVLENYAYEHENGFPDTTKDLFDLFRRQIVHSLESVNLRQSVRDQLGIDVHDMVNFLQGAVIFRNNRLIKQLEQGCDSDQVSPALQQINRAARYLYQELHHIQDDLRGTVNLERPFREILTEHIDFVQERIGHHVEIRLNLPDPVNLPPEIATILFRICREALANIAKHAGLQERTDGKVWIDLHVHEATFTLCIADNGRGLPADRDIHNAEQAYGIYSIKERAKRIGATVNIGNRPDGGVMIVVEGVLK
;
A
#
# COMPACT_ATOMS: atom_id res chain seq x y z
N MET A 1 28.16 28.71 30.78
CA MET A 1 26.92 27.92 30.99
C MET A 1 25.76 28.83 31.37
N THR A 2 25.86 29.60 32.46
CA THR A 2 24.86 30.59 32.89
C THR A 2 24.57 31.68 31.84
N GLU A 3 25.59 32.26 31.21
CA GLU A 3 25.38 33.23 30.11
C GLU A 3 24.72 32.61 28.87
N LEU A 4 25.02 31.34 28.56
CA LEU A 4 24.44 30.63 27.42
C LEU A 4 22.96 30.29 27.67
N LEU A 5 22.64 29.86 28.89
CA LEU A 5 21.26 29.64 29.34
C LEU A 5 20.45 30.95 29.37
N ALA A 6 21.07 32.07 29.73
CA ALA A 6 20.46 33.39 29.65
C ALA A 6 20.19 33.81 28.19
N ILE A 7 21.11 33.54 27.26
CA ILE A 7 20.93 33.81 25.82
C ILE A 7 19.84 32.92 25.22
N ILE A 8 19.75 31.64 25.64
CA ILE A 8 18.71 30.69 25.19
C ILE A 8 17.33 31.12 25.71
N LYS A 9 17.22 31.50 26.99
CA LYS A 9 15.97 32.08 27.53
C LYS A 9 15.56 33.36 26.77
N LEU A 10 16.54 34.23 26.47
CA LEU A 10 16.31 35.42 25.65
C LEU A 10 15.86 35.11 24.22
N PHE A 11 16.22 33.95 23.67
CA PHE A 11 15.86 33.56 22.31
C PHE A 11 14.36 33.30 22.14
N PHE A 12 13.67 32.92 23.22
CA PHE A 12 12.22 32.73 23.25
C PHE A 12 11.45 34.02 23.54
N SER A 13 12.10 35.08 24.07
CA SER A 13 11.45 36.35 24.41
C SER A 13 11.78 37.51 23.45
N ASP A 14 13.04 37.66 23.01
CA ASP A 14 13.48 38.67 22.05
C ASP A 14 14.62 38.14 21.16
N ARG A 15 14.23 37.60 20.00
CA ARG A 15 15.12 36.98 19.01
C ARG A 15 16.24 37.91 18.54
N LYS A 16 15.97 39.20 18.35
CA LYS A 16 16.98 40.13 17.79
C LYS A 16 18.07 40.41 18.81
N LEU A 17 17.71 40.60 20.07
CA LEU A 17 18.67 40.83 21.16
C LEU A 17 19.46 39.57 21.49
N ALA A 18 18.83 38.39 21.46
CA ALA A 18 19.48 37.10 21.66
C ALA A 18 20.55 36.81 20.60
N VAL A 19 20.24 37.05 19.32
CA VAL A 19 21.19 36.89 18.21
C VAL A 19 22.37 37.86 18.32
N ARG A 20 22.12 39.10 18.79
CA ARG A 20 23.17 40.12 18.98
C ARG A 20 24.11 39.74 20.13
N LYS A 21 23.58 39.26 21.27
CA LYS A 21 24.38 38.75 22.39
C LYS A 21 25.12 37.45 22.06
N PHE A 22 24.51 36.57 21.26
CA PHE A 22 25.17 35.35 20.78
C PHE A 22 26.35 35.65 19.85
N ARG A 23 26.21 36.62 18.93
CA ARG A 23 27.34 37.11 18.11
C ARG A 23 28.44 37.74 18.95
N ALA A 24 28.09 38.55 19.95
CA ALA A 24 29.07 39.14 20.85
C ALA A 24 29.78 38.09 21.71
N TRP A 25 29.10 37.01 22.10
CA TRP A 25 29.67 35.87 22.83
C TRP A 25 30.64 35.05 21.98
N ILE A 26 30.36 34.89 20.67
CA ILE A 26 31.27 34.27 19.71
C ILE A 26 32.54 35.12 19.47
N GLY A 27 32.45 36.44 19.65
CA GLY A 27 33.50 37.41 19.28
C GLY A 27 34.68 37.60 20.24
N ARG A 28 34.78 36.89 21.38
CA ARG A 28 35.96 37.02 22.28
C ARG A 28 37.02 35.96 21.99
N GLU A 29 38.10 36.44 21.36
CA GLU A 29 39.46 35.93 21.10
C GLU A 29 39.75 34.41 20.96
N GLN A 30 40.49 34.09 19.88
CA GLN A 30 41.02 32.78 19.43
C GLN A 30 40.06 31.72 18.86
N ARG A 31 38.75 31.97 18.78
CA ARG A 31 37.75 31.00 18.24
C ARG A 31 37.34 31.20 16.77
N ALA A 32 37.87 32.22 16.07
CA ALA A 32 37.32 32.72 14.81
C ALA A 32 37.91 32.13 13.51
N ALA A 33 39.10 31.53 13.53
CA ALA A 33 39.83 31.18 12.28
C ALA A 33 39.12 30.12 11.43
N SER A 34 38.74 28.98 12.02
CA SER A 34 38.14 27.85 11.29
C SER A 34 36.68 28.08 10.86
N VAL A 35 35.94 28.96 11.55
CA VAL A 35 34.58 29.36 11.16
C VAL A 35 34.61 30.43 10.06
N ALA A 36 35.58 31.35 10.11
CA ALA A 36 35.82 32.33 9.05
C ALA A 36 36.25 31.66 7.74
N GLU A 37 37.09 30.61 7.81
CA GLU A 37 37.44 29.79 6.64
C GLU A 37 36.24 29.05 6.04
N LEU A 38 35.37 28.47 6.87
CA LEU A 38 34.15 27.81 6.39
C LEU A 38 33.22 28.80 5.68
N LEU A 39 33.03 29.99 6.25
CA LEU A 39 32.22 31.06 5.63
C LEU A 39 32.85 31.57 4.33
N ALA A 40 34.19 31.61 4.24
CA ALA A 40 34.89 31.94 3.00
C ALA A 40 34.72 30.85 1.94
N ILE A 41 34.76 29.57 2.32
CA ILE A 41 34.50 28.42 1.43
C ILE A 41 33.04 28.42 0.94
N ILE A 42 32.07 28.75 1.80
CA ILE A 42 30.65 28.86 1.42
C ILE A 42 30.44 30.02 0.44
N LYS A 43 31.08 31.18 0.65
CA LYS A 43 31.06 32.27 -0.33
C LYS A 43 31.66 31.85 -1.67
N LEU A 44 32.73 31.07 -1.66
CA LEU A 44 33.38 30.52 -2.86
C LEU A 44 32.48 29.54 -3.64
N PHE A 45 31.54 28.84 -3.00
CA PHE A 45 30.60 27.95 -3.70
C PHE A 45 29.69 28.69 -4.69
N PHE A 46 29.43 29.98 -4.45
CA PHE A 46 28.61 30.81 -5.33
C PHE A 46 29.41 31.49 -6.45
N SER A 47 30.75 31.52 -6.36
CA SER A 47 31.62 32.17 -7.36
C SER A 47 32.49 31.21 -8.18
N ASP A 48 33.08 30.19 -7.56
CA ASP A 48 33.88 29.15 -8.24
C ASP A 48 33.76 27.80 -7.52
N HIS A 49 32.85 26.98 -8.02
CA HIS A 49 32.47 25.68 -7.46
C HIS A 49 33.62 24.66 -7.46
N LYS A 50 34.53 24.68 -8.44
CA LYS A 50 35.65 23.72 -8.49
C LYS A 50 36.71 24.04 -7.44
N LEU A 51 37.01 25.33 -7.24
CA LEU A 51 37.94 25.78 -6.22
C LEU A 51 37.35 25.62 -4.81
N ALA A 52 36.04 25.88 -4.65
CA ALA A 52 35.31 25.66 -3.41
C ALA A 52 35.38 24.18 -2.99
N ILE A 53 35.13 23.24 -3.91
CA ILE A 53 35.20 21.80 -3.64
C ILE A 53 36.62 21.36 -3.24
N ARG A 54 37.67 21.90 -3.89
CA ARG A 54 39.07 21.62 -3.52
C ARG A 54 39.41 22.14 -2.12
N LYS A 55 39.08 23.40 -1.81
CA LYS A 55 39.33 23.99 -0.49
C LYS A 55 38.49 23.34 0.60
N PHE A 56 37.26 22.95 0.29
CA PHE A 56 36.39 22.20 1.20
C PHE A 56 36.95 20.81 1.50
N ARG A 57 37.46 20.07 0.50
CA ARG A 57 38.17 18.79 0.72
C ARG A 57 39.40 18.96 1.60
N ALA A 58 40.21 20.00 1.34
CA ALA A 58 41.40 20.29 2.15
C ALA A 58 41.03 20.64 3.60
N TRP A 59 39.98 21.44 3.80
CA TRP A 59 39.47 21.81 5.13
C TRP A 59 38.89 20.61 5.90
N ILE A 60 38.16 19.70 5.24
CA ILE A 60 37.72 18.42 5.81
C ILE A 60 38.92 17.51 6.14
N GLY A 61 40.01 17.61 5.38
CA GLY A 61 41.25 16.89 5.62
C GLY A 61 41.99 17.34 6.88
N GLN A 62 41.74 18.55 7.38
CA GLN A 62 42.30 19.03 8.64
C GLN A 62 41.53 18.49 9.86
N GLU A 63 42.25 18.11 10.93
CA GLU A 63 41.67 17.45 12.11
C GLU A 63 40.51 18.22 12.76
N ARG A 64 40.61 19.57 12.82
CA ARG A 64 39.58 20.43 13.43
C ARG A 64 38.35 20.61 12.53
N GLY A 65 38.54 20.74 11.21
CA GLY A 65 37.44 20.84 10.24
C GLY A 65 36.63 19.56 10.12
N ALA A 66 37.31 18.41 10.21
CA ALA A 66 36.70 17.09 10.29
C ALA A 66 35.71 16.94 11.46
N LEU A 67 36.13 17.33 12.67
CA LEU A 67 35.32 17.23 13.88
C LEU A 67 34.09 18.16 13.83
N ILE A 68 34.26 19.38 13.32
CA ILE A 68 33.16 20.34 13.14
C ILE A 68 32.15 19.83 12.10
N TRP A 69 32.62 19.23 11.00
CA TRP A 69 31.74 18.68 9.96
C TRP A 69 30.90 17.49 10.45
N ILE A 70 31.52 16.57 11.19
CA ILE A 70 30.81 15.44 11.81
C ILE A 70 29.76 15.95 12.80
N TRP A 71 30.09 16.98 13.57
CA TRP A 71 29.15 17.61 14.50
C TRP A 71 27.97 18.28 13.78
N LEU A 72 28.21 19.01 12.69
CA LEU A 72 27.16 19.64 11.87
C LEU A 72 26.21 18.60 11.27
N LEU A 73 26.73 17.48 10.77
CA LEU A 73 25.90 16.38 10.26
C LEU A 73 25.03 15.75 11.35
N ARG A 74 25.59 15.51 12.54
CA ARG A 74 24.86 14.97 13.70
C ARG A 74 23.75 15.92 14.16
N PHE A 75 24.06 17.21 14.28
CA PHE A 75 23.10 18.23 14.69
C PHE A 75 22.00 18.44 13.64
N GLY A 76 22.35 18.41 12.35
CA GLY A 76 21.40 18.49 11.24
C GLY A 76 20.43 17.31 11.22
N GLY A 77 20.92 16.09 11.46
CA GLY A 77 20.08 14.90 11.58
C GLY A 77 19.09 14.99 12.75
N LEU A 78 19.56 15.43 13.93
CA LEU A 78 18.71 15.59 15.11
C LEU A 78 17.66 16.72 14.95
N PHE A 79 18.01 17.78 14.22
CA PHE A 79 17.10 18.87 13.89
C PHE A 79 15.97 18.42 12.96
N LEU A 80 16.28 17.65 11.92
CA LEU A 80 15.28 17.05 11.03
C LEU A 80 14.37 16.08 11.80
N PHE A 81 14.92 15.29 12.72
CA PHE A 81 14.15 14.42 13.60
C PHE A 81 13.14 15.22 14.44
N THR A 82 13.57 16.32 15.04
CA THR A 82 12.73 17.17 15.90
C THR A 82 11.59 17.82 15.12
N ILE A 83 11.84 18.29 13.88
CA ILE A 83 10.78 18.84 13.00
C ILE A 83 9.72 17.79 12.72
N TRP A 84 10.13 16.57 12.41
CA TRP A 84 9.20 15.48 12.14
C TRP A 84 8.40 15.06 13.36
N THR A 85 9.01 14.99 14.55
CA THR A 85 8.28 14.73 15.80
C THR A 85 7.22 15.80 16.05
N PHE A 86 7.50 17.05 15.70
CA PHE A 86 6.55 18.16 15.81
C PHE A 86 5.39 18.04 14.81
N LEU A 87 5.65 17.58 13.57
CA LEU A 87 4.62 17.38 12.55
C LEU A 87 3.63 16.24 12.87
N ARG A 88 3.99 15.30 13.75
CA ARG A 88 3.13 14.19 14.18
C ARG A 88 2.64 14.31 15.63
N PHE A 89 2.85 15.46 16.25
CA PHE A 89 2.57 15.66 17.67
C PHE A 89 1.11 15.36 18.04
N ASP A 90 0.16 15.63 17.15
CA ASP A 90 -1.27 15.43 17.39
C ASP A 90 -1.72 13.96 17.41
N ASN A 91 -0.97 13.05 16.78
CA ASN A 91 -1.33 11.62 16.66
C ASN A 91 -0.76 10.73 17.77
N LEU A 92 -0.02 11.29 18.72
CA LEU A 92 0.65 10.56 19.80
C LEU A 92 -0.14 10.64 21.12
N ASN A 93 -0.12 9.59 21.94
CA ASN A 93 -0.74 9.62 23.27
C ASN A 93 0.12 10.41 24.28
N THR A 94 -0.48 10.89 25.38
CA THR A 94 0.19 11.79 26.36
C THR A 94 1.52 11.24 26.90
N ASN A 95 1.59 9.95 27.21
CA ASN A 95 2.82 9.31 27.68
C ASN A 95 3.89 9.23 26.59
N GLN A 96 3.49 8.96 25.35
CA GLN A 96 4.40 8.91 24.20
C GLN A 96 5.00 10.28 23.90
N ARG A 97 4.16 11.34 23.95
CA ARG A 97 4.62 12.73 23.80
C ARG A 97 5.62 13.12 24.87
N PHE A 98 5.35 12.79 26.13
CA PHE A 98 6.20 13.15 27.26
C PHE A 98 7.56 12.44 27.20
N TYR A 99 7.56 11.11 27.15
CA TYR A 99 8.82 10.34 27.15
C TYR A 99 9.61 10.54 25.86
N GLY A 100 8.95 10.60 24.69
CA GLY A 100 9.61 10.88 23.41
C GLY A 100 10.31 12.24 23.38
N THR A 101 9.63 13.30 23.85
CA THR A 101 10.22 14.65 23.91
C THR A 101 11.38 14.72 24.92
N LEU A 102 11.25 14.02 26.06
CA LEU A 102 12.28 13.95 27.09
C LEU A 102 13.58 13.31 26.58
N PHE A 103 13.49 12.19 25.85
CA PHE A 103 14.67 11.53 25.30
C PHE A 103 15.34 12.35 24.18
N VAL A 104 14.57 13.05 23.35
CA VAL A 104 15.12 14.00 22.36
C VAL A 104 15.90 15.13 23.05
N LEU A 105 15.37 15.68 24.14
CA LEU A 105 16.06 16.72 24.93
C LEU A 105 17.36 16.19 25.57
N PHE A 106 17.36 14.95 26.07
CA PHE A 106 18.57 14.30 26.57
C PHE A 106 19.61 14.10 25.45
N MET A 107 19.19 13.76 24.24
CA MET A 107 20.12 13.68 23.10
C MET A 107 20.76 15.03 22.78
N TYR A 108 19.99 16.12 22.74
CA TYR A 108 20.55 17.46 22.51
C TYR A 108 21.56 17.85 23.58
N THR A 109 21.23 17.64 24.85
CA THR A 109 22.13 17.99 25.97
C THR A 109 23.41 17.14 25.95
N PHE A 110 23.30 15.85 25.64
CA PHE A 110 24.45 14.95 25.51
C PHE A 110 25.35 15.33 24.31
N GLN A 111 24.79 15.63 23.15
CA GLN A 111 25.57 16.05 21.97
C GLN A 111 26.28 17.39 22.18
N ILE A 112 25.63 18.33 22.87
CA ILE A 112 26.26 19.61 23.22
C ILE A 112 27.38 19.38 24.25
N GLY A 113 27.16 18.54 25.26
CA GLY A 113 28.15 18.20 26.28
C GLY A 113 29.40 17.53 25.70
N THR A 114 29.22 16.57 24.79
CA THR A 114 30.32 15.87 24.11
C THR A 114 31.10 16.78 23.17
N ALA A 115 30.43 17.72 22.49
CA ALA A 115 31.08 18.71 21.65
C ALA A 115 31.93 19.70 22.47
N ILE A 116 31.41 20.18 23.60
CA ILE A 116 32.16 21.05 24.52
C ILE A 116 33.34 20.29 25.12
N GLY A 117 33.13 19.05 25.55
CA GLY A 117 34.18 18.18 26.09
C GLY A 117 35.30 17.89 25.09
N GLY A 118 34.94 17.52 23.86
CA GLY A 118 35.89 17.26 22.78
C GLY A 118 36.67 18.50 22.34
N PHE A 119 36.09 19.69 22.46
CA PHE A 119 36.77 20.96 22.19
C PHE A 119 37.72 21.38 23.33
N TRP A 120 37.36 21.13 24.58
CA TRP A 120 38.15 21.53 25.76
C TRP A 120 39.28 20.56 26.10
N LYS A 121 39.07 19.25 25.94
CA LYS A 121 40.06 18.21 26.24
C LYS A 121 40.14 17.16 25.12
N PRO A 122 40.67 17.52 23.93
CA PRO A 122 40.69 16.64 22.75
C PRO A 122 41.41 15.32 23.01
N GLU A 123 42.50 15.31 23.79
CA GLU A 123 43.26 14.10 24.14
C GLU A 123 42.43 13.06 24.93
N THR A 124 41.54 13.51 25.82
CA THR A 124 40.69 12.61 26.61
C THR A 124 39.57 12.02 25.76
N TRP A 125 38.99 12.82 24.87
CA TRP A 125 37.92 12.41 23.95
C TRP A 125 38.42 11.64 22.73
N LYS A 126 39.74 11.60 22.49
CA LYS A 126 40.40 10.69 21.55
C LYS A 126 40.49 9.25 22.08
N ARG A 127 40.42 9.04 23.41
CA ARG A 127 40.56 7.70 23.99
C ARG A 127 39.47 6.76 23.48
N PRO A 128 39.84 5.56 22.99
CA PRO A 128 38.88 4.60 22.42
C PRO A 128 37.71 4.26 23.37
N GLN A 129 38.00 4.15 24.66
CA GLN A 129 37.01 3.84 25.70
C GLN A 129 35.95 4.94 25.86
N VAL A 130 36.36 6.20 25.80
CA VAL A 130 35.44 7.35 25.92
C VAL A 130 34.54 7.45 24.69
N LYS A 131 35.06 7.16 23.50
CA LYS A 131 34.26 7.11 22.27
C LYS A 131 33.30 5.93 22.22
N LEU A 132 33.73 4.76 22.70
CA LEU A 132 32.86 3.59 22.82
C LEU A 132 31.68 3.91 23.75
N LEU A 133 31.96 4.49 24.91
CA LEU A 133 30.93 4.90 25.87
C LEU A 133 29.99 5.96 25.28
N GLN A 134 30.53 6.96 24.56
CA GLN A 134 29.73 7.96 23.86
C GLN A 134 28.76 7.33 22.86
N ASN A 135 29.25 6.41 22.02
CA ASN A 135 28.42 5.74 21.01
C ASN A 135 27.34 4.84 21.64
N ILE A 136 27.65 4.16 22.74
CA ILE A 136 26.68 3.34 23.48
C ILE A 136 25.53 4.22 24.01
N ILE A 137 25.87 5.35 24.65
CA ILE A 137 24.88 6.27 25.20
C ILE A 137 24.02 6.89 24.09
N GLU A 138 24.62 7.31 22.97
CA GLU A 138 23.89 7.84 21.82
C GLU A 138 22.91 6.81 21.22
N THR A 139 23.34 5.55 21.11
CA THR A 139 22.51 4.47 20.58
C THR A 139 21.33 4.14 21.51
N LEU A 140 21.56 4.11 22.82
CA LEU A 140 20.51 3.87 23.82
C LEU A 140 19.46 4.97 23.84
N LEU A 141 19.90 6.24 23.86
CA LEU A 141 18.99 7.40 23.87
C LEU A 141 18.14 7.46 22.59
N LEU A 142 18.74 7.19 21.43
CA LEU A 142 18.03 7.14 20.15
C LEU A 142 17.02 5.99 20.10
N SER A 143 17.40 4.80 20.58
CA SER A 143 16.51 3.63 20.60
C SER A 143 15.29 3.85 21.52
N MET A 144 15.50 4.48 22.67
CA MET A 144 14.40 4.84 23.59
C MET A 144 13.48 5.92 23.00
N ALA A 145 14.05 6.93 22.33
CA ALA A 145 13.24 7.95 21.64
C ALA A 145 12.35 7.32 20.56
N ILE A 146 12.87 6.37 19.78
CA ILE A 146 12.12 5.66 18.73
C ILE A 146 11.03 4.77 19.34
N TYR A 147 11.33 4.02 20.40
CA TYR A 147 10.37 3.14 21.08
C TYR A 147 9.12 3.90 21.57
N TYR A 148 9.31 5.07 22.19
CA TYR A 148 8.19 5.86 22.70
C TYR A 148 7.43 6.65 21.62
N LEU A 149 8.01 6.89 20.44
CA LEU A 149 7.39 7.69 19.37
C LEU A 149 6.63 6.86 18.30
N GLY A 150 6.70 5.53 18.33
CA GLY A 150 5.74 4.63 17.66
C GLY A 150 5.45 4.83 16.16
N SER A 151 6.30 4.26 15.29
CA SER A 151 6.15 4.05 13.82
C SER A 151 6.79 5.07 12.85
N ALA A 152 7.07 4.58 11.64
CA ALA A 152 8.26 4.86 10.86
C ALA A 152 7.98 5.28 9.40
N ASP A 153 7.85 6.58 9.13
CA ASP A 153 7.91 7.09 7.76
C ASP A 153 9.01 8.13 7.63
N GLY A 154 10.16 7.72 7.08
CA GLY A 154 11.11 8.60 6.39
C GLY A 154 12.46 8.88 7.07
N ILE A 155 12.56 8.88 8.40
CA ILE A 155 13.80 9.35 9.09
C ILE A 155 14.81 8.23 9.40
N PHE A 156 14.42 6.97 9.24
CA PHE A 156 15.30 5.83 9.46
C PHE A 156 16.58 5.86 8.59
N TRP A 157 16.52 6.50 7.43
CA TRP A 157 17.61 6.51 6.45
C TRP A 157 18.78 7.44 6.81
N THR A 158 18.52 8.57 7.47
CA THR A 158 19.55 9.61 7.70
C THR A 158 20.21 9.48 9.07
N LEU A 159 19.49 9.03 10.10
CA LEU A 159 20.04 8.95 11.46
C LEU A 159 20.93 7.72 11.70
N TYR A 160 20.68 6.59 11.02
CA TYR A 160 21.51 5.38 11.16
C TYR A 160 22.81 5.45 10.33
N LEU A 161 22.85 6.25 9.26
CA LEU A 161 24.04 6.42 8.43
C LEU A 161 25.15 7.20 9.16
N ILE A 162 24.78 8.12 10.05
CA ILE A 162 25.71 9.06 10.69
C ILE A 162 26.62 8.36 11.74
N PRO A 163 26.13 7.48 12.63
CA PRO A 163 26.98 6.65 13.49
C PRO A 163 27.91 5.74 12.69
N ILE A 164 27.40 5.14 11.60
CA ILE A 164 28.17 4.25 10.72
C ILE A 164 29.31 5.03 10.03
N LEU A 165 29.02 6.18 9.43
CA LEU A 165 30.02 7.06 8.82
C LEU A 165 31.02 7.63 9.86
N SER A 166 30.55 7.90 11.08
CA SER A 166 31.41 8.33 12.19
C SER A 166 32.35 7.21 12.69
N ALA A 167 31.91 5.95 12.61
CA ALA A 167 32.73 4.79 12.95
C ALA A 167 33.78 4.49 11.86
N VAL A 168 33.44 4.72 10.59
CA VAL A 168 34.32 4.52 9.42
C VAL A 168 35.58 5.39 9.46
N ARG A 169 35.57 6.55 10.13
CA ARG A 169 36.75 7.44 10.18
C ARG A 169 37.78 7.10 11.25
N PHE A 170 37.46 6.26 12.24
CA PHE A 170 38.36 5.93 13.37
C PHE A 170 38.83 4.47 13.37
N LEU A 171 39.02 3.92 12.16
CA LEU A 171 39.40 2.54 11.89
C LEU A 171 40.89 2.21 12.26
N GLN A 172 41.38 2.56 13.48
CA GLN A 172 42.59 2.02 14.23
C GLN A 172 42.58 0.72 15.16
N ASN A 173 41.63 0.47 16.09
CA ASN A 173 41.68 -0.59 17.15
C ASN A 173 40.68 -1.82 17.14
N PRO A 174 40.92 -2.94 17.89
CA PRO A 174 40.11 -4.18 17.92
C PRO A 174 38.77 -4.10 18.67
N TYR A 175 38.53 -3.04 19.46
CA TYR A 175 37.21 -2.70 20.02
C TYR A 175 36.17 -2.31 18.95
N ARG A 176 36.61 -2.23 17.68
CA ARG A 176 35.82 -2.01 16.46
C ARG A 176 34.66 -2.96 16.27
N THR A 177 34.97 -4.25 16.27
CA THR A 177 34.04 -5.28 15.82
C THR A 177 32.96 -5.48 16.86
N ALA A 178 33.34 -5.41 18.14
CA ALA A 178 32.43 -5.47 19.27
C ALA A 178 31.43 -4.30 19.26
N SER A 179 31.89 -3.06 19.05
CA SER A 179 31.00 -1.89 18.98
C SER A 179 29.99 -1.99 17.83
N ILE A 180 30.48 -2.36 16.63
CA ILE A 180 29.63 -2.54 15.46
C ILE A 180 28.64 -3.69 15.70
N LEU A 181 29.08 -4.86 16.17
CA LEU A 181 28.20 -5.99 16.47
C LEU A 181 27.16 -5.67 17.56
N LEU A 182 27.52 -4.91 18.59
CA LEU A 182 26.57 -4.45 19.62
C LEU A 182 25.51 -3.53 19.04
N THR A 183 25.89 -2.57 18.20
CA THR A 183 24.94 -1.65 17.54
C THR A 183 24.04 -2.38 16.53
N LEU A 184 24.60 -3.32 15.76
CA LEU A 184 23.84 -4.17 14.84
C LEU A 184 22.86 -5.07 15.61
N GLY A 185 23.32 -5.67 16.73
CA GLY A 185 22.53 -6.54 17.59
C GLY A 185 21.39 -5.80 18.31
N SER A 186 21.66 -4.62 18.88
CA SER A 186 20.63 -3.81 19.54
C SER A 186 19.58 -3.33 18.54
N SER A 187 20.00 -2.95 17.32
CA SER A 187 19.08 -2.51 16.26
C SER A 187 18.18 -3.65 15.77
N ALA A 188 18.74 -4.85 15.60
CA ALA A 188 17.98 -6.04 15.19
C ALA A 188 16.96 -6.48 16.26
N ILE A 189 17.36 -6.52 17.53
CA ILE A 189 16.47 -6.85 18.66
C ILE A 189 15.32 -5.83 18.78
N THR A 190 15.63 -4.53 18.64
CA THR A 190 14.60 -3.49 18.71
C THR A 190 13.62 -3.59 17.53
N GLY A 191 14.11 -3.93 16.33
CA GLY A 191 13.26 -4.19 15.16
C GLY A 191 12.28 -5.36 15.36
N LEU A 192 12.73 -6.43 16.04
CA LEU A 192 11.90 -7.61 16.38
C LEU A 192 10.72 -7.28 17.31
N PHE A 193 10.91 -6.37 18.27
CA PHE A 193 9.85 -5.98 19.20
C PHE A 193 8.88 -4.94 18.63
N VAL A 194 9.31 -4.18 17.62
CA VAL A 194 8.52 -3.06 17.05
C VAL A 194 7.71 -3.47 15.82
N TYR A 195 8.09 -4.54 15.09
CA TYR A 195 7.40 -5.00 13.88
C TYR A 195 6.89 -6.45 14.00
N PRO A 196 5.58 -6.67 14.19
CA PRO A 196 4.97 -8.01 14.22
C PRO A 196 4.80 -8.66 12.83
N SER A 197 5.58 -8.22 11.83
CA SER A 197 5.48 -8.65 10.43
C SER A 197 6.59 -9.66 10.10
N PRO A 198 6.33 -10.68 9.25
CA PRO A 198 7.34 -11.65 8.82
C PRO A 198 8.52 -10.99 8.06
N PHE A 199 8.36 -9.75 7.59
CA PHE A 199 9.40 -8.97 6.90
C PHE A 199 10.11 -7.95 7.81
N GLY A 200 9.64 -7.75 9.04
CA GLY A 200 10.24 -6.84 10.03
C GLY A 200 11.74 -7.09 10.31
N PRO A 201 12.22 -8.35 10.38
CA PRO A 201 13.64 -8.66 10.59
C PRO A 201 14.53 -8.41 9.37
N PHE A 202 13.96 -8.40 8.15
CA PHE A 202 14.74 -8.30 6.92
C PHE A 202 15.28 -6.90 6.68
N ILE A 203 14.53 -5.86 7.04
CA ILE A 203 14.94 -4.46 6.81
C ILE A 203 16.25 -4.09 7.56
N PRO A 204 16.42 -4.41 8.86
CA PRO A 204 17.71 -4.28 9.53
C PRO A 204 18.81 -5.13 8.90
N LEU A 205 18.48 -6.35 8.44
CA LEU A 205 19.44 -7.26 7.82
C LEU A 205 20.01 -6.69 6.52
N THR A 206 19.18 -6.07 5.67
CA THR A 206 19.60 -5.47 4.40
C THR A 206 20.50 -4.25 4.62
N ILE A 207 20.20 -3.42 5.63
CA ILE A 207 21.02 -2.26 6.01
C ILE A 207 22.36 -2.71 6.58
N ASN A 208 22.37 -3.76 7.40
CA ASN A 208 23.59 -4.36 7.94
C ASN A 208 24.46 -4.95 6.82
N SER A 209 23.83 -5.57 5.83
CA SER A 209 24.50 -6.11 4.63
C SER A 209 25.14 -5.00 3.79
N LEU A 210 24.43 -3.88 3.61
CA LEU A 210 24.94 -2.71 2.88
C LEU A 210 26.09 -2.02 3.63
N GLY A 211 25.98 -1.90 4.96
CA GLY A 211 27.07 -1.40 5.80
C GLY A 211 28.32 -2.28 5.72
N ILE A 212 28.16 -3.60 5.77
CA ILE A 212 29.25 -4.57 5.59
C ILE A 212 29.85 -4.48 4.18
N ALA A 213 29.02 -4.34 3.15
CA ALA A 213 29.47 -4.20 1.76
C ALA A 213 30.29 -2.91 1.56
N ILE A 214 29.84 -1.78 2.12
CA ILE A 214 30.59 -0.51 2.10
C ILE A 214 31.91 -0.66 2.87
N ILE A 215 31.92 -1.32 4.04
CA ILE A 215 33.16 -1.62 4.78
C ILE A 215 34.09 -2.49 3.94
N PHE A 216 33.58 -3.50 3.24
CA PHE A 216 34.36 -4.42 2.41
C PHE A 216 34.96 -3.72 1.18
N VAL A 217 34.18 -2.85 0.52
CA VAL A 217 34.63 -2.01 -0.59
C VAL A 217 35.71 -1.01 -0.11
N THR A 218 35.55 -0.42 1.07
CA THR A 218 36.53 0.52 1.65
C THR A 218 37.80 -0.20 2.12
N ARG A 219 37.71 -1.48 2.54
CA ARG A 219 38.84 -2.35 2.90
C ARG A 219 39.69 -2.71 1.69
N ARG A 220 39.06 -2.91 0.52
CA ARG A 220 39.73 -3.33 -0.72
C ARG A 220 40.60 -2.22 -1.33
N THR A 221 40.45 -0.98 -0.87
CA THR A 221 41.13 0.20 -1.41
C THR A 221 42.33 0.70 -0.58
N ASN A 222 42.71 0.09 0.56
CA ASN A 222 43.85 0.58 1.34
C ASN A 222 44.76 -0.53 1.92
N LEU A 223 46.02 -0.40 1.51
CA LEU A 223 47.30 -0.84 2.09
C LEU A 223 47.29 -1.45 3.51
N ASN A 224 48.13 -2.47 3.63
CA ASN A 224 48.47 -3.25 4.83
C ASN A 224 48.88 -2.35 6.02
N PRO A 225 48.14 -2.31 7.15
CA PRO A 225 48.37 -1.35 8.23
C PRO A 225 49.41 -1.76 9.30
N ASP A 226 49.95 -2.98 9.24
CA ASP A 226 50.87 -3.49 10.27
C ASP A 226 52.36 -3.20 9.99
N ALA A 227 52.67 -2.46 8.91
CA ALA A 227 54.05 -2.18 8.48
C ALA A 227 54.73 -0.98 9.20
N LEU A 228 53.99 -0.21 10.02
CA LEU A 228 54.39 1.11 10.50
C LEU A 228 55.21 1.16 11.82
N ILE A 229 55.94 0.10 12.20
CA ILE A 229 56.63 0.06 13.51
C ILE A 229 58.17 -0.01 13.44
N ASP A 230 58.83 -0.21 12.29
CA ASP A 230 60.32 -0.15 12.24
C ASP A 230 60.89 0.46 10.94
N PRO A 231 61.28 1.76 10.92
CA PRO A 231 61.69 2.49 9.72
C PRO A 231 62.95 1.96 9.03
N ARG A 232 63.79 1.18 9.72
CA ARG A 232 65.03 0.62 9.13
C ARG A 232 64.79 -0.68 8.37
N SER A 233 63.68 -1.37 8.63
CA SER A 233 63.34 -2.66 8.01
C SER A 233 62.52 -2.50 6.71
N GLU A 234 61.65 -1.49 6.62
CA GLU A 234 60.79 -1.25 5.44
C GLU A 234 61.59 -0.85 4.20
N VAL A 235 62.56 0.07 4.32
CA VAL A 235 63.38 0.49 3.18
C VAL A 235 64.21 -0.69 2.67
N ALA A 236 64.80 -1.48 3.56
CA ALA A 236 65.56 -2.67 3.19
C ALA A 236 64.68 -3.73 2.50
N GLN A 237 63.45 -3.97 2.98
CA GLN A 237 62.50 -4.90 2.36
C GLN A 237 61.96 -4.41 1.01
N ILE A 238 61.68 -3.10 0.87
CA ILE A 238 61.24 -2.50 -0.40
C ILE A 238 62.37 -2.58 -1.44
N LEU A 239 63.61 -2.29 -1.04
CA LEU A 239 64.78 -2.39 -1.92
C LEU A 239 65.13 -3.85 -2.26
N ASP A 240 64.82 -4.82 -1.39
CA ASP A 240 64.99 -6.26 -1.66
C ASP A 240 64.03 -6.81 -2.72
N HIS A 241 62.88 -6.17 -2.92
CA HIS A 241 61.90 -6.54 -3.96
C HIS A 241 62.20 -5.91 -5.33
N TYR A 242 63.16 -4.98 -5.42
CA TYR A 242 63.57 -4.40 -6.69
C TYR A 242 64.36 -5.40 -7.54
N GLN A 243 64.03 -5.50 -8.84
CA GLN A 243 64.71 -6.42 -9.77
C GLN A 243 66.14 -5.99 -10.11
N SER A 244 66.38 -4.67 -10.12
CA SER A 244 67.70 -4.06 -10.29
C SER A 244 68.63 -4.43 -9.14
N GLY A 245 69.93 -4.56 -9.42
CA GLY A 245 70.91 -4.72 -8.36
C GLY A 245 71.06 -3.42 -7.57
N ILE A 246 70.89 -3.43 -6.25
CA ILE A 246 71.01 -2.23 -5.41
C ILE A 246 72.10 -2.42 -4.37
N CYS A 247 73.05 -1.49 -4.32
CA CYS A 247 74.13 -1.46 -3.35
C CYS A 247 74.21 -0.08 -2.68
N ILE A 248 74.27 -0.04 -1.34
CA ILE A 248 74.50 1.20 -0.57
C ILE A 248 75.88 1.10 0.07
N ILE A 249 76.71 2.13 -0.11
CA ILE A 249 78.06 2.21 0.47
C ILE A 249 78.24 3.48 1.29
N ASP A 250 79.14 3.44 2.28
CA ASP A 250 79.55 4.62 3.05
C ASP A 250 80.72 5.39 2.39
N ARG A 251 81.14 6.54 2.97
CA ARG A 251 82.34 7.30 2.53
C ARG A 251 83.65 6.50 2.49
N LYS A 252 83.76 5.42 3.28
CA LYS A 252 84.92 4.51 3.30
C LYS A 252 84.76 3.34 2.32
N ARG A 253 83.75 3.40 1.44
CA ARG A 253 83.41 2.40 0.40
C ARG A 253 83.00 1.05 0.95
N ARG A 254 82.61 0.97 2.24
CA ARG A 254 82.10 -0.24 2.85
C ARG A 254 80.63 -0.42 2.51
N ILE A 255 80.26 -1.64 2.16
CA ILE A 255 78.89 -1.99 1.85
C ILE A 255 78.05 -1.94 3.12
N GLN A 256 77.00 -1.14 3.09
CA GLN A 256 76.00 -1.02 4.15
C GLN A 256 74.76 -1.85 3.85
N PHE A 257 74.46 -2.06 2.57
CA PHE A 257 73.32 -2.85 2.13
C PHE A 257 73.52 -3.38 0.71
N VAL A 258 73.10 -4.62 0.46
CA VAL A 258 72.98 -5.21 -0.88
C VAL A 258 71.65 -5.92 -0.99
N ASN A 259 70.89 -5.59 -2.02
CA ASN A 259 69.60 -6.25 -2.22
C ASN A 259 69.73 -7.69 -2.76
N ALA A 260 68.66 -8.46 -2.67
CA ALA A 260 68.59 -9.84 -3.14
C ALA A 260 68.98 -10.00 -4.62
N GLY A 261 68.73 -8.96 -5.43
CA GLY A 261 69.12 -8.90 -6.84
C GLY A 261 70.63 -9.07 -7.06
N LEU A 262 71.47 -8.37 -6.29
CA LEU A 262 72.94 -8.48 -6.36
C LEU A 262 73.47 -9.71 -5.60
N ARG A 263 72.86 -10.07 -4.47
CA ARG A 263 73.26 -11.26 -3.68
C ARG A 263 73.17 -12.56 -4.48
N ARG A 264 72.27 -12.64 -5.46
CA ARG A 264 72.19 -13.78 -6.40
C ARG A 264 73.44 -13.98 -7.25
N TYR A 265 74.14 -12.89 -7.59
CA TYR A 265 75.34 -12.95 -8.44
C TYR A 265 76.62 -13.06 -7.61
N PHE A 266 76.69 -12.34 -6.49
CA PHE A 266 77.93 -12.18 -5.72
C PHE A 266 77.89 -12.84 -4.32
N GLY A 267 76.78 -13.49 -3.96
CA GLY A 267 76.58 -14.16 -2.67
C GLY A 267 76.20 -13.21 -1.53
N GLU A 268 76.07 -13.72 -0.30
CA GLU A 268 75.84 -12.87 0.89
C GLU A 268 77.09 -12.01 1.18
N TRP A 269 76.87 -10.73 1.55
CA TRP A 269 77.98 -9.83 1.86
C TRP A 269 78.39 -9.95 3.34
N GLN A 270 79.66 -9.65 3.64
CA GLN A 270 80.20 -9.63 5.00
C GLN A 270 80.56 -8.19 5.39
N ASN A 271 80.35 -7.82 6.66
CA ASN A 271 80.42 -6.43 7.16
C ASN A 271 81.78 -5.72 7.03
N ASP A 272 82.83 -6.41 6.59
CA ASP A 272 84.19 -5.85 6.46
C ASP A 272 84.69 -5.70 5.01
N LYS A 273 83.89 -6.07 4.00
CA LYS A 273 84.29 -5.93 2.58
C LYS A 273 83.93 -4.56 2.01
N THR A 274 84.83 -4.01 1.21
CA THR A 274 84.54 -2.84 0.37
C THR A 274 83.73 -3.24 -0.86
N CYS A 275 83.00 -2.30 -1.47
CA CYS A 275 82.23 -2.55 -2.70
C CYS A 275 83.08 -3.15 -3.83
N TYR A 276 84.34 -2.71 -3.94
CA TYR A 276 85.30 -3.24 -4.90
C TYR A 276 85.59 -4.73 -4.70
N GLN A 277 85.81 -5.15 -3.45
CA GLN A 277 86.12 -6.53 -3.11
C GLN A 277 84.93 -7.48 -3.24
N TYR A 278 83.71 -6.96 -3.06
CA TYR A 278 82.49 -7.77 -3.16
C TYR A 278 82.00 -7.91 -4.60
N LEU A 279 82.09 -6.86 -5.43
CA LEU A 279 81.61 -6.87 -6.82
C LEU A 279 82.65 -7.42 -7.83
N GLY A 280 83.89 -7.71 -7.39
CA GLY A 280 84.90 -8.31 -8.25
C GLY A 280 85.26 -7.45 -9.47
N CYS A 281 85.36 -6.13 -9.30
CA CYS A 281 85.65 -5.20 -10.40
C CYS A 281 87.05 -5.41 -10.99
N VAL A 282 87.20 -5.30 -12.31
CA VAL A 282 88.49 -5.47 -13.01
C VAL A 282 89.21 -4.13 -13.14
N GLY A 283 90.25 -3.90 -12.33
CA GLY A 283 91.10 -2.69 -12.32
C GLY A 283 90.84 -1.76 -11.12
N GLU A 284 91.89 -1.19 -10.51
CA GLU A 284 91.85 -0.58 -9.16
C GLU A 284 90.95 0.66 -8.96
N ASN A 285 90.26 1.16 -9.99
CA ASN A 285 89.42 2.36 -9.88
C ASN A 285 88.06 2.17 -10.57
N CYS A 286 87.04 1.74 -9.82
CA CYS A 286 85.64 1.85 -10.27
C CYS A 286 85.29 3.34 -10.41
N THR A 287 85.10 3.82 -11.64
CA THR A 287 84.78 5.22 -11.95
C THR A 287 83.48 5.69 -11.29
N ALA A 288 82.50 4.80 -11.10
CA ALA A 288 81.25 5.09 -10.40
C ALA A 288 81.46 5.39 -8.90
N CYS A 289 82.47 4.78 -8.25
CA CYS A 289 82.80 5.03 -6.83
C CYS A 289 83.61 6.31 -6.60
N LEU A 290 84.15 6.91 -7.67
CA LEU A 290 85.00 8.10 -7.66
C LEU A 290 84.27 9.35 -8.18
N ALA A 291 82.99 9.22 -8.53
CA ALA A 291 82.19 10.32 -9.06
C ALA A 291 82.04 11.46 -8.02
N PRO A 292 82.39 12.72 -8.35
CA PRO A 292 82.25 13.85 -7.44
C PRO A 292 80.76 14.16 -7.17
N ALA A 293 80.44 14.78 -6.03
CA ALA A 293 79.07 15.03 -5.57
C ALA A 293 78.17 15.82 -6.57
N GLY A 294 78.75 16.46 -7.59
CA GLY A 294 78.04 17.11 -8.69
C GLY A 294 77.63 16.21 -9.86
N ALA A 295 77.94 14.90 -9.83
CA ALA A 295 77.69 13.94 -10.90
C ALA A 295 76.41 13.09 -10.71
N ALA A 296 75.47 13.56 -9.88
CA ALA A 296 74.18 12.87 -9.70
C ALA A 296 73.47 12.69 -11.05
N ASN A 297 73.05 11.45 -11.36
CA ASN A 297 72.45 10.97 -12.63
C ASN A 297 73.40 10.60 -13.77
N SER A 298 74.70 10.46 -13.55
CA SER A 298 75.59 9.86 -14.55
C SER A 298 75.55 8.33 -14.50
N THR A 299 75.44 7.69 -15.66
CA THR A 299 75.38 6.22 -15.80
C THR A 299 76.71 5.70 -16.33
N PHE A 300 77.33 4.77 -15.61
CA PHE A 300 78.65 4.22 -15.92
C PHE A 300 78.52 2.74 -16.30
N ARG A 301 79.12 2.31 -17.41
CA ARG A 301 79.23 0.88 -17.71
C ARG A 301 80.45 0.30 -17.03
N HIS A 302 80.27 -0.83 -16.35
CA HIS A 302 81.39 -1.53 -15.72
C HIS A 302 81.21 -3.04 -15.78
N THR A 303 82.32 -3.73 -15.99
CA THR A 303 82.38 -5.20 -16.02
C THR A 303 82.80 -5.71 -14.65
N MET A 304 82.00 -6.61 -14.09
CA MET A 304 82.18 -7.23 -12.77
C MET A 304 82.39 -8.74 -12.91
N ILE A 305 83.20 -9.33 -12.03
CA ILE A 305 83.46 -10.78 -12.00
C ILE A 305 82.72 -11.40 -10.83
N ASP A 306 81.84 -12.35 -11.11
CA ASP A 306 81.14 -13.11 -10.08
C ASP A 306 82.04 -14.11 -9.34
N SER A 307 81.54 -14.71 -8.28
CA SER A 307 82.29 -15.69 -7.46
C SER A 307 82.71 -16.96 -8.21
N SER A 308 82.15 -17.21 -9.40
CA SER A 308 82.51 -18.32 -10.29
C SER A 308 83.55 -17.95 -11.35
N GLY A 309 83.98 -16.68 -11.40
CA GLY A 309 84.94 -16.17 -12.37
C GLY A 309 84.31 -15.68 -13.69
N ARG A 310 82.98 -15.60 -13.81
CA ARG A 310 82.31 -15.10 -15.02
C ARG A 310 82.17 -13.58 -15.01
N LYS A 311 82.38 -12.97 -16.17
CA LYS A 311 82.24 -11.51 -16.39
C LYS A 311 80.79 -11.14 -16.71
N HIS A 312 80.28 -10.11 -16.05
CA HIS A 312 78.94 -9.53 -16.28
C HIS A 312 79.07 -8.02 -16.47
N ASP A 313 78.39 -7.48 -17.48
CA ASP A 313 78.33 -6.04 -17.74
C ASP A 313 77.08 -5.43 -17.11
N PHE A 314 77.27 -4.35 -16.35
CA PHE A 314 76.19 -3.59 -15.73
C PHE A 314 76.29 -2.10 -16.07
N GLU A 315 75.14 -1.45 -16.18
CA GLU A 315 74.99 0.01 -16.14
C GLU A 315 74.74 0.45 -14.70
N ILE A 316 75.65 1.25 -14.16
CA ILE A 316 75.66 1.72 -12.78
C ILE A 316 75.18 3.17 -12.74
N THR A 317 74.09 3.44 -12.05
CA THR A 317 73.62 4.80 -11.73
C THR A 317 73.86 5.10 -10.26
N VAL A 318 74.45 6.25 -9.98
CA VAL A 318 74.89 6.64 -8.62
C VAL A 318 74.09 7.84 -8.11
N HIS A 319 73.55 7.71 -6.90
CA HIS A 319 72.83 8.77 -6.20
C HIS A 319 73.43 9.02 -4.82
N HIS A 320 73.73 10.29 -4.53
CA HIS A 320 74.15 10.73 -3.19
C HIS A 320 72.90 11.03 -2.35
N LEU A 321 72.79 10.40 -1.17
CA LEU A 321 71.68 10.64 -0.26
C LEU A 321 71.95 11.89 0.59
N ALA A 322 70.94 12.75 0.75
CA ALA A 322 71.03 14.08 1.35
C ALA A 322 71.22 14.04 2.88
N GLU A 323 72.41 13.61 3.30
CA GLU A 323 73.13 13.87 4.55
C GLU A 323 74.54 13.28 4.42
N ASP A 324 75.19 13.58 3.29
CA ASP A 324 76.62 13.53 3.00
C ASP A 324 77.44 12.24 3.25
N ASN A 325 76.90 11.16 3.83
CA ASN A 325 77.70 10.02 4.30
C ASN A 325 77.48 8.68 3.57
N TYR A 326 76.47 8.58 2.69
CA TYR A 326 76.15 7.34 1.96
C TYR A 326 75.89 7.56 0.46
N VAL A 327 76.25 6.56 -0.34
CA VAL A 327 76.07 6.51 -1.79
C VAL A 327 75.22 5.29 -2.15
N LEU A 328 74.12 5.53 -2.86
CA LEU A 328 73.21 4.52 -3.38
C LEU A 328 73.55 4.24 -4.85
N MET A 329 73.77 2.98 -5.21
CA MET A 329 74.08 2.54 -6.56
C MET A 329 73.00 1.58 -7.07
N PHE A 330 72.47 1.86 -8.26
CA PHE A 330 71.62 0.97 -9.04
C PHE A 330 72.46 0.32 -10.14
N LEU A 331 72.43 -1.00 -10.22
CA LEU A 331 73.17 -1.83 -11.16
C LEU A 331 72.15 -2.58 -12.03
N ASP A 332 71.91 -2.05 -13.22
CA ASP A 332 70.99 -2.61 -14.20
C ASP A 332 71.73 -3.35 -15.30
N ARG A 333 71.11 -4.39 -15.88
CA ARG A 333 71.59 -4.93 -17.16
C ARG A 333 71.26 -3.92 -18.28
N PRO A 334 72.09 -3.81 -19.33
CA PRO A 334 71.76 -2.98 -20.49
C PRO A 334 70.37 -3.37 -21.03
N ARG A 335 69.42 -2.43 -21.07
CA ARG A 335 68.03 -2.71 -21.46
C ARG A 335 67.94 -3.15 -22.93
N ALA A 336 67.14 -4.19 -23.21
CA ALA A 336 66.72 -4.58 -24.55
C ALA A 336 65.26 -4.09 -24.82
N VAL A 337 65.05 -3.51 -26.00
CA VAL A 337 63.80 -2.93 -26.56
C VAL A 337 63.38 -1.56 -25.97
N GLN A 338 63.17 -0.56 -26.84
CA GLN A 338 62.59 0.74 -26.48
C GLN A 338 61.13 0.55 -26.01
N LEU A 339 60.86 0.73 -24.72
CA LEU A 339 59.51 0.63 -24.14
C LEU A 339 58.51 1.59 -24.81
N GLU A 340 58.99 2.73 -25.28
CA GLU A 340 58.19 3.83 -25.83
C GLU A 340 57.35 3.43 -27.05
N LEU A 341 57.88 2.62 -27.97
CA LEU A 341 57.14 2.20 -29.17
C LEU A 341 56.05 1.17 -28.87
N TYR A 342 56.25 0.34 -27.85
CA TYR A 342 55.22 -0.59 -27.37
C TYR A 342 54.12 0.16 -26.59
N GLU A 343 54.49 1.18 -25.81
CA GLU A 343 53.54 2.08 -25.16
C GLU A 343 52.70 2.84 -26.19
N GLN A 344 53.29 3.35 -27.26
CA GLN A 344 52.55 3.98 -28.37
C GLN A 344 51.54 3.03 -29.02
N LEU A 345 51.90 1.75 -29.22
CA LEU A 345 50.96 0.74 -29.71
C LEU A 345 49.78 0.52 -28.76
N LEU A 346 50.05 0.46 -27.45
CA LEU A 346 49.00 0.36 -26.43
C LEU A 346 48.14 1.63 -26.37
N ASP A 347 48.74 2.81 -26.47
CA ASP A 347 48.03 4.08 -26.49
C ASP A 347 47.10 4.16 -27.70
N ARG A 348 47.52 3.74 -28.90
CA ARG A 348 46.63 3.67 -30.07
C ARG A 348 45.48 2.67 -29.89
N ILE A 349 45.71 1.55 -29.20
CA ILE A 349 44.64 0.61 -28.83
C ILE A 349 43.65 1.24 -27.84
N VAL A 350 44.14 2.06 -26.90
CA VAL A 350 43.33 2.79 -25.92
C VAL A 350 42.58 3.97 -26.57
N GLU A 351 43.21 4.68 -27.49
CA GLU A 351 42.69 5.84 -28.25
C GLU A 351 41.71 5.45 -29.37
N ARG A 352 41.71 4.17 -29.79
CA ARG A 352 40.76 3.58 -30.74
C ARG A 352 40.88 4.09 -32.19
N ASP A 353 42.11 4.35 -32.63
CA ASP A 353 42.43 4.76 -34.00
C ASP A 353 42.87 3.55 -34.85
N ASP A 354 41.95 3.01 -35.65
CA ASP A 354 42.22 1.85 -36.52
C ASP A 354 43.25 2.17 -37.62
N GLY A 355 43.30 3.42 -38.09
CA GLY A 355 44.29 3.87 -39.07
C GLY A 355 45.68 4.01 -38.44
N GLY A 356 45.75 4.72 -37.31
CA GLY A 356 46.99 4.92 -36.56
C GLY A 356 47.58 3.64 -35.96
N PHE A 357 46.77 2.60 -35.72
CA PHE A 357 47.27 1.31 -35.24
C PHE A 357 48.17 0.60 -36.26
N ASN A 358 47.79 0.57 -37.54
CA ASN A 358 48.58 -0.10 -38.58
C ASN A 358 49.92 0.62 -38.80
N ASP A 359 49.91 1.95 -38.74
CA ASP A 359 51.12 2.76 -38.83
C ASP A 359 52.05 2.55 -37.63
N ALA A 360 51.50 2.52 -36.41
CA ALA A 360 52.25 2.20 -35.19
C ALA A 360 52.82 0.78 -35.22
N LEU A 361 52.07 -0.19 -35.74
CA LEU A 361 52.53 -1.57 -35.88
C LEU A 361 53.67 -1.68 -36.90
N LYS A 362 53.63 -0.90 -37.98
CA LYS A 362 54.73 -0.82 -38.95
C LYS A 362 56.00 -0.23 -38.33
N GLN A 363 55.88 0.89 -37.61
CA GLN A 363 57.01 1.48 -36.88
C GLN A 363 57.61 0.52 -35.84
N PHE A 364 56.77 -0.26 -35.18
CA PHE A 364 57.21 -1.30 -34.25
C PHE A 364 58.01 -2.41 -34.97
N LEU A 365 57.56 -2.86 -36.14
CA LEU A 365 58.32 -3.82 -36.96
C LEU A 365 59.65 -3.23 -37.46
N ASP A 366 59.70 -1.94 -37.80
CA ASP A 366 60.93 -1.24 -38.17
C ASP A 366 61.95 -1.25 -37.01
N SER A 367 61.51 -0.97 -35.79
CA SER A 367 62.36 -1.04 -34.59
C SER A 367 62.89 -2.46 -34.33
N ILE A 368 62.04 -3.49 -34.51
CA ILE A 368 62.47 -4.89 -34.41
C ILE A 368 63.55 -5.19 -35.47
N ARG A 369 63.37 -4.74 -36.71
CA ARG A 369 64.36 -4.95 -37.78
C ARG A 369 65.72 -4.37 -37.39
N GLU A 370 65.74 -3.14 -36.92
CA GLU A 370 66.97 -2.43 -36.54
C GLU A 370 67.63 -3.06 -35.31
N GLN A 371 66.86 -3.37 -34.26
CA GLN A 371 67.38 -3.94 -33.02
C GLN A 371 68.03 -5.31 -33.25
N PHE A 372 67.36 -6.17 -34.00
CA PHE A 372 67.83 -7.52 -34.33
C PHE A 372 68.80 -7.54 -35.51
N CYS A 373 69.12 -6.38 -36.10
CA CYS A 373 69.96 -6.22 -37.29
C CYS A 373 69.57 -7.21 -38.38
N ALA A 374 68.26 -7.34 -38.61
CA ALA A 374 67.72 -8.22 -39.62
C ALA A 374 67.61 -7.48 -40.94
N GLU A 375 67.85 -8.18 -42.04
CA GLU A 375 67.69 -7.61 -43.38
C GLU A 375 66.21 -7.37 -43.72
N SER A 376 65.32 -8.25 -43.23
CA SER A 376 63.88 -8.09 -43.35
C SER A 376 63.12 -8.67 -42.16
N VAL A 377 62.01 -8.01 -41.79
CA VAL A 377 61.02 -8.49 -40.82
C VAL A 377 59.66 -8.55 -41.50
N ALA A 378 58.92 -9.62 -41.27
CA ALA A 378 57.57 -9.80 -41.79
C ALA A 378 56.62 -10.30 -40.69
N LEU A 379 55.39 -9.81 -40.74
CA LEU A 379 54.29 -10.22 -39.88
C LEU A 379 53.28 -11.03 -40.70
N PHE A 380 52.94 -12.20 -40.18
CA PHE A 380 51.96 -13.12 -40.78
C PHE A 380 50.77 -13.26 -39.84
N TRP A 381 49.55 -13.11 -40.34
CA TRP A 381 48.32 -13.39 -39.58
C TRP A 381 47.79 -14.77 -39.88
N LEU A 382 47.25 -15.44 -38.86
CA LEU A 382 46.54 -16.69 -39.05
C LEU A 382 45.08 -16.39 -39.44
N ARG A 383 44.74 -16.56 -40.73
CA ARG A 383 43.39 -16.37 -41.28
C ARG A 383 42.94 -17.69 -41.91
N ASP A 384 41.74 -18.16 -41.55
CA ASP A 384 41.15 -19.42 -42.05
C ASP A 384 42.09 -20.65 -41.97
N GLY A 385 42.91 -20.72 -40.92
CA GLY A 385 43.84 -21.83 -40.68
C GLY A 385 45.19 -21.72 -41.41
N ARG A 386 45.41 -20.67 -42.22
CA ARG A 386 46.64 -20.40 -42.98
C ARG A 386 47.33 -19.14 -42.51
N LEU A 387 48.66 -19.11 -42.57
CA LEU A 387 49.43 -17.89 -42.33
C LEU A 387 49.50 -17.08 -43.62
N GLU A 388 49.07 -15.82 -43.55
CA GLU A 388 49.14 -14.87 -44.66
C GLU A 388 50.01 -13.67 -44.28
N ARG A 389 50.93 -13.29 -45.16
CA ARG A 389 51.81 -12.14 -44.92
C ARG A 389 51.05 -10.82 -45.10
N ASP A 390 51.05 -9.98 -44.07
CA ASP A 390 50.26 -8.74 -44.03
C ASP A 390 51.16 -7.50 -44.02
N LEU A 391 52.17 -7.45 -43.15
CA LEU A 391 53.08 -6.31 -43.01
C LEU A 391 54.54 -6.73 -43.12
N THR A 392 55.37 -5.85 -43.67
CA THR A 392 56.82 -6.07 -43.82
C THR A 392 57.60 -4.79 -43.54
N SER A 393 58.72 -4.93 -42.84
CA SER A 393 59.77 -3.92 -42.68
C SER A 393 61.04 -4.44 -43.38
N GLY A 394 61.68 -3.60 -44.19
CA GLY A 394 62.77 -4.05 -45.06
C GLY A 394 62.68 -3.54 -46.50
N PRO A 395 63.52 -4.07 -47.39
CA PRO A 395 63.34 -3.90 -48.83
C PRO A 395 61.93 -4.38 -49.26
N PRO A 396 61.34 -3.77 -50.29
CA PRO A 396 60.00 -4.14 -50.75
C PRO A 396 60.00 -5.56 -51.30
N LEU A 397 58.99 -6.34 -50.90
CA LEU A 397 58.85 -7.73 -51.29
C LEU A 397 57.55 -7.88 -52.11
N PRO A 398 57.57 -7.75 -53.44
CA PRO A 398 56.39 -7.58 -54.28
C PRO A 398 55.68 -8.90 -54.65
N PHE A 399 55.46 -9.77 -53.67
CA PHE A 399 54.76 -11.04 -53.87
C PHE A 399 53.93 -11.41 -52.62
N SER A 400 52.82 -12.12 -52.80
CA SER A 400 52.06 -12.68 -51.68
C SER A 400 52.68 -13.99 -51.21
N GLU A 401 52.53 -14.29 -49.93
CA GLU A 401 53.11 -15.46 -49.30
C GLU A 401 52.11 -16.04 -48.30
N THR A 402 51.77 -17.32 -48.48
CA THR A 402 50.86 -18.05 -47.61
C THR A 402 51.44 -19.40 -47.21
N TYR A 403 51.13 -19.86 -46.00
CA TYR A 403 51.63 -21.12 -45.45
C TYR A 403 50.53 -21.90 -44.73
N GLU A 404 50.40 -23.18 -45.06
CA GLU A 404 49.62 -24.15 -44.28
C GLU A 404 50.39 -24.61 -43.02
N PRO A 405 49.69 -25.15 -42.00
CA PRO A 405 50.34 -25.78 -40.85
C PRO A 405 51.34 -26.86 -41.28
N GLY A 406 52.61 -26.72 -40.88
CA GLY A 406 53.69 -27.64 -41.23
C GLY A 406 54.33 -27.43 -42.61
N GLN A 407 53.81 -26.53 -43.44
CA GLN A 407 54.36 -26.22 -44.77
C GLN A 407 55.46 -25.17 -44.68
N GLY A 408 56.64 -25.46 -45.23
CA GLY A 408 57.77 -24.53 -45.18
C GLY A 408 58.31 -24.31 -43.76
N VAL A 409 59.47 -23.65 -43.63
CA VAL A 409 60.06 -23.36 -42.32
C VAL A 409 59.19 -22.41 -41.49
N THR A 410 58.42 -21.52 -42.14
CA THR A 410 57.48 -20.62 -41.47
C THR A 410 56.21 -21.34 -40.99
N GLY A 411 55.60 -22.25 -41.76
CA GLY A 411 54.41 -22.98 -41.33
C GLY A 411 54.67 -24.02 -40.22
N LEU A 412 55.92 -24.45 -40.02
CA LEU A 412 56.32 -25.27 -38.86
C LEU A 412 56.07 -24.57 -37.52
N THR A 413 56.00 -23.23 -37.50
CA THR A 413 55.71 -22.48 -36.27
C THR A 413 54.30 -22.71 -35.73
N LEU A 414 53.37 -23.17 -36.56
CA LEU A 414 52.01 -23.52 -36.17
C LEU A 414 51.89 -24.90 -35.52
N LEU A 415 52.93 -25.74 -35.62
CA LEU A 415 52.94 -27.06 -35.00
C LEU A 415 53.07 -26.90 -33.48
N ARG A 416 52.23 -27.63 -32.74
CA ARG A 416 52.19 -27.59 -31.27
C ARG A 416 53.13 -28.65 -30.70
N HIS A 417 53.85 -28.30 -29.64
CA HIS A 417 54.56 -29.30 -28.84
C HIS A 417 53.55 -30.16 -28.06
N PRO A 418 53.75 -31.48 -27.86
CA PRO A 418 52.82 -32.34 -27.13
C PRO A 418 52.37 -31.84 -25.74
N ASN A 419 53.20 -31.01 -25.10
CA ASN A 419 52.99 -30.46 -23.76
C ASN A 419 52.67 -28.94 -23.76
N SER A 420 52.48 -28.31 -24.92
CA SER A 420 52.21 -26.86 -25.05
C SER A 420 51.07 -26.59 -26.01
N ARG A 421 50.13 -25.71 -25.62
CA ARG A 421 49.05 -25.24 -26.51
C ARG A 421 49.50 -24.17 -27.51
N PHE A 422 50.76 -23.74 -27.44
CA PHE A 422 51.34 -22.64 -28.21
C PHE A 422 52.17 -23.14 -29.38
N GLY A 423 52.36 -22.27 -30.39
CA GLY A 423 53.22 -22.56 -31.54
C GLY A 423 54.69 -22.73 -31.13
N CYS A 424 55.50 -23.31 -32.01
CA CYS A 424 56.93 -23.49 -31.78
C CYS A 424 57.75 -22.40 -32.46
N THR A 425 58.75 -21.86 -31.76
CA THR A 425 59.73 -20.95 -32.36
C THR A 425 60.71 -21.73 -33.23
N ILE A 426 60.98 -21.23 -34.44
CA ILE A 426 61.82 -21.89 -35.42
C ILE A 426 63.00 -20.97 -35.76
N ARG A 427 64.21 -21.45 -35.49
CA ARG A 427 65.47 -20.76 -35.79
C ARG A 427 66.33 -21.63 -36.71
N VAL A 428 66.66 -21.13 -37.89
CA VAL A 428 67.46 -21.84 -38.89
C VAL A 428 68.53 -20.88 -39.40
N ASN A 429 69.81 -21.22 -39.20
CA ASN A 429 70.94 -20.36 -39.63
C ASN A 429 71.64 -20.82 -40.91
N ASN A 430 71.23 -21.96 -41.48
CA ASN A 430 71.65 -22.43 -42.81
C ASN A 430 70.37 -22.79 -43.59
N LEU A 431 69.57 -21.77 -43.89
CA LEU A 431 68.25 -21.96 -44.49
C LEU A 431 68.34 -22.57 -45.90
N ASP A 432 69.35 -22.17 -46.66
CA ASP A 432 69.68 -22.70 -47.98
C ASP A 432 69.87 -24.23 -48.03
N GLU A 433 70.28 -24.84 -46.92
CA GLU A 433 70.51 -26.29 -46.80
C GLU A 433 69.36 -27.03 -46.06
N HIS A 434 68.30 -26.34 -45.65
CA HIS A 434 67.29 -26.91 -44.76
C HIS A 434 66.19 -27.68 -45.54
N PRO A 435 65.90 -28.96 -45.21
CA PRO A 435 65.10 -29.88 -46.05
C PRO A 435 63.61 -29.50 -46.21
N LYS A 436 63.09 -28.64 -45.32
CA LYS A 436 61.69 -28.16 -45.35
C LYS A 436 61.53 -26.74 -45.91
N VAL A 437 62.52 -26.23 -46.63
CA VAL A 437 62.47 -24.88 -47.20
C VAL A 437 61.72 -24.87 -48.52
N LEU A 438 60.87 -23.86 -48.72
CA LEU A 438 60.21 -23.64 -50.00
C LEU A 438 61.16 -22.86 -50.92
N HIS A 439 61.90 -23.59 -51.78
CA HIS A 439 62.89 -23.00 -52.68
C HIS A 439 62.32 -21.87 -53.57
N ALA A 440 61.05 -21.97 -53.98
CA ALA A 440 60.36 -20.91 -54.74
C ALA A 440 60.33 -19.56 -53.99
N ASN A 441 60.17 -19.57 -52.66
CA ASN A 441 60.20 -18.35 -51.86
C ASN A 441 61.64 -17.87 -51.66
N VAL A 442 62.62 -18.77 -51.48
CA VAL A 442 64.04 -18.41 -51.36
C VAL A 442 64.53 -17.65 -52.58
N SER A 443 64.24 -18.12 -53.81
CA SER A 443 64.65 -17.43 -55.04
C SER A 443 64.04 -16.03 -55.16
N ARG A 444 62.77 -15.86 -54.78
CA ARG A 444 62.10 -14.54 -54.74
C ARG A 444 62.72 -13.61 -53.71
N TYR A 445 63.12 -14.14 -52.56
CA TYR A 445 63.82 -13.38 -51.53
C TYR A 445 65.25 -13.00 -51.95
N GLN A 446 66.01 -13.90 -52.61
CA GLN A 446 67.34 -13.59 -53.14
C GLN A 446 67.32 -12.47 -54.19
N GLN A 447 66.25 -12.37 -54.98
CA GLN A 447 66.07 -11.29 -55.95
C GLN A 447 65.70 -9.94 -55.30
N ALA A 448 65.07 -9.97 -54.12
CA ALA A 448 64.54 -8.77 -53.46
C ALA A 448 65.42 -8.25 -52.32
N LEU A 449 66.25 -9.10 -51.70
CA LEU A 449 67.13 -8.72 -50.59
C LEU A 449 68.48 -8.17 -51.09
N PRO A 450 68.97 -7.04 -50.53
CA PRO A 450 70.26 -6.46 -50.87
C PRO A 450 71.47 -7.41 -50.81
N SER A 451 71.47 -8.37 -49.89
CA SER A 451 72.54 -9.35 -49.72
C SER A 451 72.58 -10.43 -50.81
N GLY A 452 71.51 -10.54 -51.62
CA GLY A 452 71.37 -11.55 -52.67
C GLY A 452 71.33 -13.00 -52.16
N LYS A 453 71.27 -13.22 -50.84
CA LYS A 453 71.32 -14.54 -50.19
C LYS A 453 70.22 -14.64 -49.12
N VAL A 454 69.82 -15.85 -48.76
CA VAL A 454 68.86 -16.09 -47.66
C VAL A 454 69.40 -17.24 -46.83
N ARG A 455 70.00 -16.91 -45.69
CA ARG A 455 70.78 -17.86 -44.88
C ARG A 455 70.25 -18.02 -43.47
N HIS A 456 69.83 -16.93 -42.83
CA HIS A 456 69.34 -16.95 -41.45
C HIS A 456 67.83 -16.68 -41.41
N LEU A 457 67.09 -17.42 -40.60
CA LEU A 457 65.67 -17.24 -40.38
C LEU A 457 65.35 -17.47 -38.91
N LEU A 458 64.62 -16.54 -38.31
CA LEU A 458 64.03 -16.69 -36.99
C LEU A 458 62.54 -16.35 -37.08
N ALA A 459 61.68 -17.34 -36.83
CA ALA A 459 60.24 -17.18 -36.87
C ALA A 459 59.66 -17.54 -35.50
N VAL A 460 58.93 -16.60 -34.90
CA VAL A 460 58.35 -16.69 -33.57
C VAL A 460 56.82 -16.55 -33.66
N PRO A 461 56.04 -17.46 -33.07
CA PRO A 461 54.58 -17.35 -33.03
C PRO A 461 54.13 -16.24 -32.07
N ILE A 462 53.13 -15.47 -32.50
CA ILE A 462 52.39 -14.52 -31.67
C ILE A 462 51.28 -15.31 -30.98
N ASN A 463 51.57 -15.72 -29.75
CA ASN A 463 50.63 -16.50 -28.94
C ASN A 463 49.71 -15.55 -28.16
N GLY A 464 48.40 -15.66 -28.39
CA GLY A 464 47.38 -15.19 -27.45
C GLY A 464 47.21 -16.18 -26.29
N ARG A 465 46.38 -15.86 -25.29
CA ARG A 465 46.08 -16.74 -24.14
C ARG A 465 45.52 -18.10 -24.55
N HIS A 466 44.77 -18.17 -25.65
CA HIS A 466 44.04 -19.38 -26.04
C HIS A 466 44.26 -19.84 -27.48
N ARG A 467 44.91 -19.02 -28.33
CA ARG A 467 45.16 -19.34 -29.74
C ARG A 467 46.42 -18.66 -30.26
N ILE A 468 46.97 -19.19 -31.36
CA ILE A 468 48.02 -18.52 -32.13
C ILE A 468 47.34 -17.45 -33.00
N LEU A 469 47.80 -16.21 -32.91
CA LEU A 469 47.25 -15.08 -33.67
C LEU A 469 47.99 -14.85 -34.99
N GLY A 470 49.29 -15.15 -35.01
CA GLY A 470 50.17 -14.89 -36.15
C GLY A 470 51.61 -15.30 -35.88
N VAL A 471 52.54 -14.86 -36.73
CA VAL A 471 53.98 -15.15 -36.65
C VAL A 471 54.78 -13.91 -37.03
N ILE A 472 55.83 -13.59 -36.25
CA ILE A 472 56.86 -12.62 -36.62
C ILE A 472 58.04 -13.38 -37.20
N ARG A 473 58.50 -12.99 -38.39
CA ARG A 473 59.63 -13.62 -39.07
C ARG A 473 60.72 -12.62 -39.38
N LEU A 474 61.94 -12.92 -38.94
CA LEU A 474 63.19 -12.25 -39.30
C LEU A 474 63.93 -13.07 -40.35
N VAL A 475 64.48 -12.39 -41.34
CA VAL A 475 65.33 -12.97 -42.38
C VAL A 475 66.69 -12.25 -42.39
N ASN A 476 67.75 -13.06 -42.39
CA ASN A 476 69.16 -12.68 -42.42
C ASN A 476 69.61 -11.77 -41.28
N TYR A 477 70.42 -12.32 -40.37
CA TYR A 477 71.15 -11.53 -39.39
C TYR A 477 72.39 -10.89 -40.02
N LEU A 478 72.52 -9.56 -39.90
CA LEU A 478 73.62 -8.76 -40.43
C LEU A 478 74.57 -8.33 -39.31
N ASP A 479 75.86 -8.21 -39.63
CA ASP A 479 76.84 -7.63 -38.73
C ASP A 479 76.63 -6.11 -38.61
N ARG A 480 76.67 -5.58 -37.38
CA ARG A 480 76.40 -4.15 -37.11
C ARG A 480 77.43 -3.21 -37.72
N GLN A 481 78.67 -3.65 -37.92
CA GLN A 481 79.76 -2.81 -38.41
C GLN A 481 79.95 -2.95 -39.92
N THR A 482 79.85 -4.17 -40.45
CA THR A 482 80.09 -4.42 -41.88
C THR A 482 78.82 -4.43 -42.73
N LEU A 483 77.64 -4.60 -42.11
CA LEU A 483 76.35 -4.81 -42.77
C LEU A 483 76.29 -6.06 -43.69
N ASP A 484 77.31 -6.92 -43.63
CA ASP A 484 77.33 -8.22 -44.29
C ASP A 484 76.60 -9.29 -43.46
N LEU A 485 76.31 -10.43 -44.07
CA LEU A 485 75.71 -11.58 -43.38
C LEU A 485 76.61 -12.10 -42.25
N HIS A 486 76.07 -12.09 -41.03
CA HIS A 486 76.79 -12.57 -39.86
C HIS A 486 77.04 -14.09 -39.93
N PRO A 487 78.28 -14.59 -39.75
CA PRO A 487 78.64 -15.99 -40.04
C PRO A 487 77.89 -17.05 -39.22
N HIS A 488 77.39 -16.68 -38.03
CA HIS A 488 76.70 -17.61 -37.13
C HIS A 488 75.18 -17.40 -37.04
N GLY A 489 74.61 -16.41 -37.74
CA GLY A 489 73.17 -16.11 -37.73
C GLY A 489 72.58 -15.76 -36.36
N PHE A 490 71.28 -15.98 -36.18
CA PHE A 490 70.57 -15.69 -34.93
C PHE A 490 70.95 -16.69 -33.82
N ASN A 491 71.02 -16.26 -32.55
CA ASN A 491 71.35 -17.11 -31.41
C ASN A 491 70.14 -17.30 -30.45
N ARG A 492 70.34 -18.01 -29.33
CA ARG A 492 69.28 -18.22 -28.32
C ARG A 492 68.84 -16.94 -27.61
N ALA A 493 69.70 -15.92 -27.50
CA ALA A 493 69.32 -14.64 -26.91
C ALA A 493 68.33 -13.90 -27.84
N HIS A 494 68.61 -13.87 -29.15
CA HIS A 494 67.68 -13.31 -30.13
C HIS A 494 66.32 -14.04 -30.14
N GLU A 495 66.34 -15.36 -30.01
CA GLU A 495 65.12 -16.16 -29.85
C GLU A 495 64.33 -15.74 -28.60
N PHE A 496 65.00 -15.63 -27.44
CA PHE A 496 64.36 -15.23 -26.18
C PHE A 496 63.74 -13.83 -26.27
N ASP A 497 64.49 -12.87 -26.81
CA ASP A 497 64.04 -11.47 -26.91
C ASP A 497 62.84 -11.33 -27.85
N LEU A 498 62.85 -12.00 -29.01
CA LEU A 498 61.74 -11.94 -29.94
C LEU A 498 60.50 -12.67 -29.42
N ASN A 499 60.67 -13.75 -28.66
CA ASN A 499 59.55 -14.42 -27.96
C ASN A 499 58.86 -13.48 -26.96
N ILE A 500 59.62 -12.71 -26.17
CA ILE A 500 59.04 -11.71 -25.24
C ILE A 500 58.25 -10.65 -26.00
N ILE A 501 58.81 -10.15 -27.11
CA ILE A 501 58.16 -9.16 -27.97
C ILE A 501 56.85 -9.72 -28.55
N ALA A 502 56.88 -10.94 -29.08
CA ALA A 502 55.72 -11.60 -29.66
C ALA A 502 54.63 -11.89 -28.62
N GLU A 503 54.99 -12.29 -27.39
CA GLU A 503 54.02 -12.52 -26.30
C GLU A 503 53.32 -11.21 -25.90
N ARG A 504 54.09 -10.11 -25.76
CA ARG A 504 53.53 -8.78 -25.44
C ARG A 504 52.57 -8.30 -26.53
N LEU A 505 52.98 -8.41 -27.80
CA LEU A 505 52.12 -8.07 -28.94
C LEU A 505 50.84 -8.92 -28.96
N GLY A 506 50.96 -10.23 -28.67
CA GLY A 506 49.80 -11.12 -28.57
C GLY A 506 48.78 -10.69 -27.52
N ARG A 507 49.26 -10.29 -26.33
CA ARG A 507 48.37 -9.76 -25.26
C ARG A 507 47.70 -8.44 -25.66
N ALA A 508 48.42 -7.54 -26.31
CA ALA A 508 47.87 -6.25 -26.76
C ALA A 508 46.75 -6.45 -27.80
N LEU A 509 46.92 -7.38 -28.74
CA LEU A 509 45.91 -7.72 -29.75
C LEU A 509 44.67 -8.37 -29.15
N GLU A 510 44.82 -9.30 -28.20
CA GLU A 510 43.68 -9.87 -27.48
C GLU A 510 42.91 -8.83 -26.66
N TYR A 511 43.63 -7.89 -26.03
CA TYR A 511 43.00 -6.79 -25.31
C TYR A 511 42.15 -5.92 -26.24
N ARG A 512 42.65 -5.63 -27.45
CA ARG A 512 41.88 -4.89 -28.48
C ARG A 512 40.60 -5.64 -28.90
N GLU A 513 40.69 -6.95 -29.15
CA GLU A 513 39.51 -7.77 -29.51
C GLU A 513 38.49 -7.82 -28.36
N LEU A 514 38.96 -8.03 -27.12
CA LEU A 514 38.11 -8.06 -25.93
C LEU A 514 37.43 -6.71 -25.68
N SER A 515 38.18 -5.60 -25.81
CA SER A 515 37.68 -4.23 -25.66
C SER A 515 36.56 -3.94 -26.66
N ARG A 516 36.71 -4.35 -27.93
CA ARG A 516 35.66 -4.23 -28.96
C ARG A 516 34.40 -5.01 -28.60
N LYS A 517 34.54 -6.27 -28.18
CA LYS A 517 33.39 -7.09 -27.73
C LYS A 517 32.69 -6.48 -26.52
N GLN A 518 33.47 -5.99 -25.55
CA GLN A 518 32.93 -5.35 -24.35
C GLN A 518 32.18 -4.05 -24.68
N GLU A 519 32.68 -3.26 -25.65
CA GLU A 519 32.00 -2.05 -26.11
C GLU A 519 30.69 -2.36 -26.84
N GLN A 520 30.67 -3.38 -27.70
CA GLN A 520 29.44 -3.82 -28.35
C GLN A 520 28.39 -4.27 -27.32
N GLN A 521 28.79 -5.08 -26.33
CA GLN A 521 27.93 -5.47 -25.21
C GLN A 521 27.45 -4.27 -24.39
N LEU A 522 28.33 -3.30 -24.12
CA LEU A 522 27.97 -2.08 -23.38
C LEU A 522 26.99 -1.21 -24.16
N ALA A 523 27.15 -1.12 -25.49
CA ALA A 523 26.25 -0.37 -26.36
C ALA A 523 24.85 -1.02 -26.39
N GLU A 524 24.78 -2.35 -26.55
CA GLU A 524 23.53 -3.12 -26.48
C GLU A 524 22.84 -2.96 -25.12
N THR A 525 23.62 -3.08 -24.03
CA THR A 525 23.12 -2.92 -22.65
C THR A 525 22.61 -1.50 -22.41
N ARG A 526 23.32 -0.47 -22.90
CA ARG A 526 22.88 0.94 -22.78
C ARG A 526 21.59 1.20 -23.56
N ARG A 527 21.45 0.63 -24.77
CA ARG A 527 20.21 0.74 -25.56
C ARG A 527 19.05 0.08 -24.83
N PHE A 528 19.25 -1.13 -24.29
CA PHE A 528 18.25 -1.81 -23.47
C PHE A 528 17.82 -0.93 -22.29
N TYR A 529 18.76 -0.38 -21.52
CA TYR A 529 18.44 0.49 -20.39
C TYR A 529 17.67 1.75 -20.80
N ARG A 530 17.99 2.38 -21.95
CA ARG A 530 17.22 3.54 -22.43
C ARG A 530 15.80 3.17 -22.81
N ILE A 531 15.63 2.11 -23.61
CA ILE A 531 14.32 1.61 -24.03
C ILE A 531 13.47 1.22 -22.82
N TYR A 532 14.06 0.50 -21.87
CA TYR A 532 13.37 0.07 -20.66
C TYR A 532 13.08 1.22 -19.69
N ALA A 533 14.01 2.16 -19.49
CA ALA A 533 13.79 3.32 -18.62
C ALA A 533 12.63 4.19 -19.12
N ALA A 534 12.50 4.36 -20.44
CA ALA A 534 11.37 5.06 -21.03
C ALA A 534 10.02 4.41 -20.64
N SER A 535 9.97 3.08 -20.52
CA SER A 535 8.75 2.35 -20.12
C SER A 535 8.24 2.70 -18.71
N ALA A 536 9.14 3.10 -17.81
CA ALA A 536 8.77 3.47 -16.44
C ALA A 536 8.15 4.87 -16.35
N GLU A 537 8.62 5.83 -17.16
CA GLU A 537 8.34 7.27 -17.02
C GLU A 537 7.10 7.77 -17.78
N LYS A 538 6.29 6.88 -18.37
CA LYS A 538 5.04 7.20 -19.11
C LYS A 538 5.18 8.15 -20.31
N ARG A 539 6.38 8.60 -20.68
CA ARG A 539 6.62 9.39 -21.90
C ARG A 539 7.39 8.58 -22.94
N ASN A 540 6.78 8.46 -24.12
CA ASN A 540 7.46 8.23 -25.40
C ASN A 540 8.32 6.94 -25.51
N VAL A 541 7.85 5.83 -24.92
CA VAL A 541 8.47 4.49 -25.05
C VAL A 541 8.62 4.09 -26.51
N PHE A 542 7.54 4.18 -27.27
CA PHE A 542 7.51 3.77 -28.67
C PHE A 542 8.34 4.70 -29.56
N GLU A 543 8.39 5.99 -29.25
CA GLU A 543 9.33 6.92 -29.89
C GLU A 543 10.77 6.52 -29.60
N THR A 544 11.11 6.22 -28.35
CA THR A 544 12.46 5.78 -27.96
C THR A 544 12.85 4.48 -28.66
N ILE A 545 11.95 3.50 -28.73
CA ILE A 545 12.18 2.25 -29.48
C ILE A 545 12.45 2.57 -30.94
N VAL A 546 11.60 3.37 -31.58
CA VAL A 546 11.75 3.69 -33.00
C VAL A 546 13.01 4.51 -33.28
N GLU A 547 13.38 5.46 -32.43
CA GLU A 547 14.62 6.25 -32.55
C GLU A 547 15.87 5.39 -32.39
N GLU A 548 15.90 4.51 -31.39
CA GLU A 548 17.03 3.59 -31.17
C GLU A 548 17.11 2.53 -32.28
N ALA A 549 15.98 2.12 -32.87
CA ALA A 549 15.94 1.25 -34.04
C ALA A 549 16.55 1.96 -35.26
N MET A 550 16.11 3.19 -35.56
CA MET A 550 16.63 3.99 -36.66
C MET A 550 18.11 4.34 -36.49
N ALA A 551 18.59 4.47 -35.24
CA ALA A 551 20.01 4.65 -34.93
C ALA A 551 20.81 3.34 -35.07
N ALA A 552 20.22 2.18 -34.74
CA ALA A 552 20.84 0.87 -34.86
C ALA A 552 20.95 0.39 -36.32
N PHE A 553 20.00 0.79 -37.17
CA PHE A 553 19.88 0.40 -38.57
C PHE A 553 19.87 1.64 -39.49
N PRO A 554 21.02 2.27 -39.72
CA PRO A 554 21.11 3.53 -40.47
C PRO A 554 20.76 3.38 -41.96
N GLU A 555 20.62 2.17 -42.48
CA GLU A 555 20.19 1.95 -43.87
C GLU A 555 18.66 1.85 -44.02
N ALA A 556 17.94 1.70 -42.91
CA ALA A 556 16.48 1.64 -42.93
C ALA A 556 15.87 3.01 -43.27
N SER A 557 14.85 3.01 -44.12
CA SER A 557 14.10 4.23 -44.48
C SER A 557 12.99 4.55 -43.49
N LYS A 558 12.37 3.52 -42.90
CA LYS A 558 11.26 3.64 -41.97
C LYS A 558 11.34 2.59 -40.88
N CYS A 559 10.94 2.96 -39.67
CA CYS A 559 10.64 2.03 -38.59
C CYS A 559 9.24 2.34 -38.05
N GLU A 560 8.44 1.29 -37.81
CA GLU A 560 7.06 1.42 -37.37
C GLU A 560 6.70 0.36 -36.32
N ILE A 561 5.89 0.77 -35.33
CA ILE A 561 5.29 -0.09 -34.34
C ILE A 561 3.77 -0.02 -34.48
N ARG A 562 3.12 -1.18 -34.52
CA ARG A 562 1.66 -1.30 -34.49
C ARG A 562 1.20 -2.20 -33.36
N ARG A 563 0.08 -1.83 -32.74
CA ARG A 563 -0.60 -2.61 -31.70
C ARG A 563 -1.61 -3.53 -32.36
N LEU A 564 -1.70 -4.76 -31.86
CA LEU A 564 -2.74 -5.69 -32.28
C LEU A 564 -4.06 -5.36 -31.56
N ASN A 565 -5.09 -4.99 -32.31
CA ASN A 565 -6.47 -4.92 -31.83
C ASN A 565 -7.19 -6.21 -32.25
N ARG A 566 -7.54 -7.04 -31.26
CA ARG A 566 -8.17 -8.34 -31.51
C ARG A 566 -9.66 -8.24 -31.82
N SER A 567 -10.38 -7.30 -31.20
CA SER A 567 -11.83 -7.15 -31.42
C SER A 567 -12.12 -6.65 -32.83
N GLN A 568 -11.29 -5.75 -33.35
CA GLN A 568 -11.43 -5.23 -34.71
C GLN A 568 -10.64 -6.04 -35.75
N GLN A 569 -9.81 -7.01 -35.33
CA GLN A 569 -8.90 -7.75 -36.22
C GLN A 569 -7.99 -6.82 -37.05
N THR A 570 -7.50 -5.76 -36.42
CA THR A 570 -6.68 -4.71 -37.05
C THR A 570 -5.34 -4.52 -36.34
N LEU A 571 -4.38 -3.97 -37.07
CA LEU A 571 -3.15 -3.42 -36.53
C LEU A 571 -3.28 -1.90 -36.45
N GLU A 572 -3.37 -1.40 -35.23
CA GLU A 572 -3.49 0.01 -34.91
C GLU A 572 -2.13 0.69 -34.92
N TYR A 573 -2.08 1.90 -35.49
CA TYR A 573 -0.89 2.73 -35.48
C TYR A 573 -0.52 3.14 -34.05
N VAL A 574 0.73 2.91 -33.66
CA VAL A 574 1.26 3.38 -32.37
C VAL A 574 2.27 4.49 -32.59
N TYR A 575 3.31 4.22 -33.38
CA TYR A 575 4.33 5.21 -33.71
C TYR A 575 5.16 4.75 -34.91
N ALA A 576 5.55 5.69 -35.78
CA ALA A 576 6.50 5.45 -36.84
C ALA A 576 7.46 6.64 -37.02
N ARG A 577 8.65 6.35 -37.54
CA ARG A 577 9.63 7.36 -37.95
C ARG A 577 10.10 7.03 -39.34
N HIS A 578 9.97 8.00 -40.24
CA HIS A 578 10.59 7.94 -41.56
C HIS A 578 11.83 8.84 -41.57
N ARG A 579 12.87 8.44 -42.31
CA ARG A 579 14.13 9.20 -42.34
C ARG A 579 13.99 10.59 -42.98
N ARG A 580 12.97 10.75 -43.83
CA ARG A 580 12.60 12.04 -44.47
C ARG A 580 11.59 12.89 -43.67
N GLY A 581 11.13 12.46 -42.49
CA GLY A 581 10.17 13.21 -41.66
C GLY A 581 9.26 12.34 -40.77
N PHE A 582 8.37 12.97 -40.00
CA PHE A 582 7.30 12.26 -39.26
C PHE A 582 6.24 11.76 -40.25
N ASP A 583 5.82 10.50 -40.08
CA ASP A 583 4.71 9.92 -40.84
C ASP A 583 3.42 10.21 -40.05
N TYR A 584 2.46 10.92 -40.65
CA TYR A 584 1.18 11.22 -40.00
C TYR A 584 0.35 9.93 -39.97
N GLY A 585 -0.19 9.61 -38.79
CA GLY A 585 -0.80 8.32 -38.46
C GLY A 585 -1.57 7.68 -39.61
N THR A 586 -1.11 6.48 -39.99
CA THR A 586 -1.81 5.65 -40.97
C THR A 586 -3.05 5.04 -40.32
N PRO A 587 -4.18 4.90 -41.03
CA PRO A 587 -5.37 4.27 -40.49
C PRO A 587 -5.09 2.80 -40.09
N PRO A 588 -5.89 2.23 -39.18
CA PRO A 588 -5.79 0.82 -38.81
C PRO A 588 -5.79 -0.06 -40.06
N SER A 589 -4.85 -1.00 -40.15
CA SER A 589 -4.82 -1.95 -41.28
C SER A 589 -5.39 -3.30 -40.87
N PRO A 590 -6.10 -4.01 -41.77
CA PRO A 590 -6.45 -5.40 -41.54
C PRO A 590 -5.18 -6.25 -41.35
N ILE A 591 -5.30 -7.35 -40.60
CA ILE A 591 -4.21 -8.30 -40.38
C ILE A 591 -4.02 -9.15 -41.64
N VAL A 592 -3.30 -8.59 -42.63
CA VAL A 592 -2.98 -9.25 -43.91
C VAL A 592 -1.51 -9.10 -44.29
N GLY A 593 -1.05 -9.92 -45.23
CA GLY A 593 0.30 -9.88 -45.80
C GLY A 593 1.42 -10.35 -44.85
N ILE A 594 2.64 -9.85 -45.05
CA ILE A 594 3.82 -10.21 -44.25
C ILE A 594 3.62 -9.95 -42.75
N ASN A 595 2.90 -8.88 -42.39
CA ASN A 595 2.55 -8.58 -41.00
C ASN A 595 1.68 -9.69 -40.37
N ALA A 596 0.70 -10.19 -41.12
CA ALA A 596 -0.13 -11.32 -40.68
C ALA A 596 0.69 -12.61 -40.60
N ARG A 597 1.62 -12.85 -41.54
CA ARG A 597 2.53 -14.00 -41.50
C ARG A 597 3.38 -13.98 -40.22
N ALA A 598 3.97 -12.84 -39.87
CA ALA A 598 4.76 -12.67 -38.65
C ALA A 598 3.94 -12.95 -37.37
N LEU A 599 2.71 -12.45 -37.30
CA LEU A 599 1.80 -12.68 -36.17
C LEU A 599 1.36 -14.15 -36.07
N ARG A 600 0.98 -14.76 -37.20
CA ARG A 600 0.50 -16.15 -37.26
C ARG A 600 1.58 -17.17 -36.91
N GLU A 601 2.81 -16.95 -37.40
CA GLU A 601 3.93 -17.87 -37.16
C GLU A 601 4.67 -17.58 -35.84
N GLY A 602 4.46 -16.41 -35.23
CA GLY A 602 5.13 -16.03 -33.99
C GLY A 602 6.64 -15.91 -34.09
N ARG A 603 7.17 -15.66 -35.31
CA ARG A 603 8.62 -15.54 -35.57
C ARG A 603 8.95 -14.34 -36.45
N ILE A 604 10.19 -13.88 -36.33
CA ILE A 604 10.73 -12.77 -37.12
C ILE A 604 10.78 -13.14 -38.60
N GLN A 605 10.33 -12.25 -39.47
CA GLN A 605 10.36 -12.37 -40.92
C GLN A 605 11.45 -11.46 -41.48
N PHE A 606 12.36 -12.06 -42.27
CA PHE A 606 13.40 -11.33 -43.01
C PHE A 606 13.10 -11.47 -44.50
N VAL A 607 12.71 -10.36 -45.14
CA VAL A 607 12.28 -10.36 -46.53
C VAL A 607 13.28 -9.52 -47.34
N PRO A 608 14.24 -10.16 -48.02
CA PRO A 608 15.33 -9.47 -48.71
C PRO A 608 14.89 -8.78 -50.02
N ASP A 609 13.81 -9.25 -50.63
CA ASP A 609 13.16 -8.64 -51.79
C ASP A 609 11.64 -8.79 -51.66
N THR A 610 10.96 -7.69 -51.38
CA THR A 610 9.49 -7.62 -51.26
C THR A 610 8.78 -7.82 -52.59
N GLY A 611 9.41 -7.51 -53.72
CA GLY A 611 8.82 -7.70 -55.05
C GLY A 611 8.70 -9.18 -55.45
N GLN A 612 9.42 -10.07 -54.75
CA GLN A 612 9.40 -11.51 -54.97
C GLN A 612 8.62 -12.28 -53.89
N ASP A 613 8.15 -11.60 -52.84
CA ASP A 613 7.43 -12.23 -51.73
C ASP A 613 5.90 -12.24 -51.97
N ALA A 614 5.29 -13.43 -51.92
CA ALA A 614 3.88 -13.63 -52.27
C ALA A 614 2.87 -13.01 -51.29
N ASP A 615 3.25 -12.76 -50.03
CA ASP A 615 2.35 -12.10 -49.07
C ASP A 615 2.68 -10.59 -48.93
N PHE A 616 3.56 -10.03 -49.76
CA PHE A 616 3.78 -8.59 -49.76
C PHE A 616 2.57 -7.87 -50.36
N ILE A 617 2.06 -6.88 -49.62
CA ILE A 617 0.96 -6.02 -50.08
C ILE A 617 1.57 -4.66 -50.44
N PRO A 618 1.56 -4.25 -51.72
CA PRO A 618 2.16 -2.99 -52.14
C PRO A 618 1.49 -1.79 -51.47
N GLY A 619 2.28 -0.93 -50.84
CA GLY A 619 1.85 0.33 -50.25
C GLY A 619 2.07 1.53 -51.17
N THR A 620 1.82 2.74 -50.65
CA THR A 620 2.04 4.01 -51.36
C THR A 620 3.52 4.37 -51.51
N ALA A 621 4.39 3.86 -50.63
CA ALA A 621 5.83 4.01 -50.70
C ALA A 621 6.49 2.70 -51.15
N PRO A 622 7.49 2.75 -52.06
CA PRO A 622 8.21 1.55 -52.48
C PRO A 622 9.09 1.04 -51.33
N ILE A 623 8.78 -0.17 -50.87
CA ILE A 623 9.59 -0.95 -49.93
C ILE A 623 10.27 -2.02 -50.77
N GLY A 624 11.60 -2.10 -50.75
CA GLY A 624 12.39 -3.08 -51.49
C GLY A 624 12.86 -4.26 -50.64
N ALA A 625 12.99 -4.09 -49.32
CA ALA A 625 13.25 -5.16 -48.36
C ALA A 625 12.64 -4.78 -47.01
N MET A 626 12.31 -5.77 -46.17
CA MET A 626 11.73 -5.50 -44.85
C MET A 626 12.13 -6.55 -43.80
N MET A 627 12.21 -6.11 -42.55
CA MET A 627 12.31 -6.98 -41.39
C MET A 627 11.12 -6.73 -40.46
N VAL A 628 10.38 -7.78 -40.12
CA VAL A 628 9.20 -7.68 -39.27
C VAL A 628 9.32 -8.63 -38.09
N ALA A 629 9.24 -8.09 -36.88
CA ALA A 629 9.24 -8.88 -35.65
C ALA A 629 7.87 -8.79 -34.97
N PRO A 630 7.25 -9.92 -34.58
CA PRO A 630 6.14 -9.89 -33.65
C PRO A 630 6.64 -9.44 -32.27
N LEU A 631 5.92 -8.52 -31.64
CA LEU A 631 6.17 -8.10 -30.26
C LEU A 631 5.47 -9.09 -29.33
N ILE A 632 6.22 -10.11 -28.93
CA ILE A 632 5.72 -11.22 -28.09
C ILE A 632 6.12 -10.96 -26.64
N GLY A 633 5.11 -10.77 -25.80
CA GLY A 633 5.28 -10.72 -24.35
C GLY A 633 4.92 -12.05 -23.67
N HIS A 634 4.98 -12.09 -22.34
CA HIS A 634 4.62 -13.27 -21.55
C HIS A 634 3.14 -13.68 -21.70
N LEU A 635 2.26 -12.71 -21.95
CA LEU A 635 0.81 -12.92 -22.18
C LEU A 635 0.44 -13.12 -23.66
N GLY A 636 1.46 -13.18 -24.53
CA GLY A 636 1.34 -13.43 -25.96
C GLY A 636 1.62 -12.20 -26.83
N ILE A 637 1.22 -12.30 -28.10
CA ILE A 637 1.53 -11.29 -29.11
C ILE A 637 0.71 -10.02 -28.88
N ALA A 638 1.40 -8.90 -28.75
CA ALA A 638 0.82 -7.59 -28.46
C ALA A 638 0.89 -6.62 -29.66
N GLY A 639 1.75 -6.89 -30.64
CA GLY A 639 1.87 -6.07 -31.84
C GLY A 639 2.99 -6.52 -32.78
N ILE A 640 3.43 -5.60 -33.64
CA ILE A 640 4.57 -5.80 -34.54
C ILE A 640 5.54 -4.62 -34.50
N LEU A 641 6.80 -4.89 -34.82
CA LEU A 641 7.83 -3.92 -35.14
C LEU A 641 8.33 -4.20 -36.56
N ALA A 642 8.26 -3.21 -37.43
CA ALA A 642 8.70 -3.31 -38.82
C ALA A 642 9.81 -2.30 -39.14
N LEU A 643 10.82 -2.75 -39.89
CA LEU A 643 11.86 -1.94 -40.50
C LEU A 643 11.81 -2.11 -42.01
N ASP A 644 11.65 -0.98 -42.71
CA ASP A 644 11.56 -0.96 -44.17
C ASP A 644 12.83 -0.39 -44.78
N TYR A 645 13.23 -0.95 -45.91
CA TYR A 645 14.36 -0.51 -46.72
C TYR A 645 13.89 -0.13 -48.13
N PRO A 646 14.46 0.91 -48.75
CA PRO A 646 13.99 1.43 -50.04
C PRO A 646 14.41 0.58 -51.24
N SER A 647 15.30 -0.40 -51.06
CA SER A 647 15.82 -1.26 -52.13
C SER A 647 16.08 -2.67 -51.62
N PRO A 648 16.01 -3.70 -52.47
CA PRO A 648 16.34 -5.08 -52.10
C PRO A 648 17.74 -5.17 -51.49
N ARG A 649 17.89 -6.00 -50.45
CA ARG A 649 19.17 -6.24 -49.77
C ARG A 649 19.26 -7.64 -49.20
N GLN A 650 20.47 -8.19 -49.13
CA GLN A 650 20.72 -9.39 -48.35
C GLN A 650 20.95 -9.03 -46.87
N PHE A 651 20.37 -9.81 -45.96
CA PHE A 651 20.59 -9.67 -44.52
C PHE A 651 21.67 -10.63 -44.06
N THR A 652 22.76 -10.11 -43.52
CA THR A 652 23.84 -10.94 -42.96
C THR A 652 23.39 -11.61 -41.65
N PRO A 653 24.02 -12.71 -41.21
CA PRO A 653 23.73 -13.30 -39.88
C PRO A 653 23.87 -12.28 -38.74
N ALA A 654 24.82 -11.36 -38.85
CA ALA A 654 25.01 -10.28 -37.88
C ALA A 654 23.87 -9.24 -37.89
N ASP A 655 23.23 -8.99 -39.04
CA ASP A 655 22.04 -8.14 -39.11
C ASP A 655 20.83 -8.82 -38.44
N GLN A 656 20.67 -10.12 -38.67
CA GLN A 656 19.59 -10.92 -38.09
C GLN A 656 19.69 -11.03 -36.56
N GLU A 657 20.89 -11.35 -36.04
CA GLU A 657 21.14 -11.40 -34.59
C GLU A 657 20.87 -10.05 -33.92
N ARG A 658 21.34 -8.96 -34.53
CA ARG A 658 21.16 -7.61 -34.00
C ARG A 658 19.70 -7.19 -33.99
N PHE A 659 18.94 -7.50 -35.05
CA PHE A 659 17.50 -7.21 -35.11
C PHE A 659 16.71 -8.08 -34.13
N SER A 660 17.06 -9.36 -33.99
CA SER A 660 16.43 -10.26 -33.02
C SER A 660 16.63 -9.79 -31.57
N ALA A 661 17.85 -9.39 -31.20
CA ALA A 661 18.13 -8.84 -29.89
C ALA A 661 17.35 -7.54 -29.66
N PHE A 662 17.30 -6.66 -30.67
CA PHE A 662 16.55 -5.42 -30.60
C PHE A 662 15.05 -5.65 -30.45
N ALA A 663 14.45 -6.51 -31.27
CA ALA A 663 13.05 -6.87 -31.23
C ALA A 663 12.64 -7.47 -29.88
N THR A 664 13.51 -8.28 -29.27
CA THR A 664 13.30 -8.83 -27.93
C THR A 664 13.20 -7.71 -26.88
N HIS A 665 14.13 -6.75 -26.91
CA HIS A 665 14.11 -5.60 -26.00
C HIS A 665 12.88 -4.71 -26.22
N ALA A 666 12.51 -4.47 -27.49
CA ALA A 666 11.33 -3.71 -27.85
C ALA A 666 10.05 -4.40 -27.36
N ALA A 667 9.95 -5.73 -27.49
CA ALA A 667 8.82 -6.52 -27.02
C ALA A 667 8.63 -6.41 -25.50
N LEU A 668 9.72 -6.56 -24.73
CA LEU A 668 9.68 -6.42 -23.26
C LEU A 668 9.23 -5.02 -22.83
N ALA A 669 9.74 -3.96 -23.46
CA ALA A 669 9.37 -2.59 -23.12
C ALA A 669 7.93 -2.24 -23.55
N ALA A 670 7.50 -2.72 -24.72
CA ALA A 670 6.13 -2.58 -25.19
C ALA A 670 5.14 -3.32 -24.28
N GLU A 671 5.46 -4.56 -23.87
CA GLU A 671 4.67 -5.32 -22.90
C GLU A 671 4.59 -4.59 -21.56
N ALA A 672 5.71 -4.13 -21.01
CA ALA A 672 5.72 -3.41 -19.73
C ALA A 672 4.83 -2.16 -19.78
N PHE A 673 4.87 -1.40 -20.87
CA PHE A 673 4.04 -0.22 -21.07
C PHE A 673 2.56 -0.58 -21.21
N TRP A 674 2.20 -1.48 -22.13
CA TRP A 674 0.81 -1.87 -22.37
C TRP A 674 0.18 -2.57 -21.17
N ARG A 675 0.94 -3.37 -20.41
CA ARG A 675 0.46 -3.97 -19.16
C ARG A 675 0.10 -2.91 -18.14
N LYS A 676 0.95 -1.90 -17.96
CA LYS A 676 0.68 -0.77 -17.05
C LYS A 676 -0.54 0.04 -17.49
N GLU A 677 -0.67 0.29 -18.78
CA GLU A 677 -1.85 0.94 -19.37
C GLU A 677 -3.13 0.11 -19.10
N GLN A 678 -3.07 -1.21 -19.31
CA GLN A 678 -4.19 -2.12 -19.08
C GLN A 678 -4.57 -2.20 -17.59
N GLU A 679 -3.60 -2.24 -16.68
CA GLU A 679 -3.84 -2.21 -15.23
C GLU A 679 -4.53 -0.91 -14.79
N GLU A 680 -4.13 0.24 -15.36
CA GLU A 680 -4.76 1.53 -15.09
C GLU A 680 -6.20 1.59 -15.62
N ARG A 681 -6.44 1.11 -16.85
CA ARG A 681 -7.81 1.00 -17.41
C ARG A 681 -8.67 0.07 -16.56
N LEU A 682 -8.14 -1.09 -16.17
CA LEU A 682 -8.84 -2.04 -15.30
C LEU A 682 -9.21 -1.39 -13.96
N ARG A 683 -8.27 -0.70 -13.32
CA ARG A 683 -8.52 0.01 -12.06
C ARG A 683 -9.61 1.08 -12.23
N HIS A 684 -9.54 1.86 -13.31
CA HIS A 684 -10.54 2.89 -13.61
C HIS A 684 -11.94 2.28 -13.79
N HIS A 685 -12.06 1.18 -14.53
CA HIS A 685 -13.34 0.49 -14.72
C HIS A 685 -13.87 -0.13 -13.43
N ILE A 686 -13.03 -0.80 -12.64
CA ILE A 686 -13.42 -1.33 -11.31
C ILE A 686 -13.92 -0.21 -10.39
N GLN A 687 -13.22 0.93 -10.37
CA GLN A 687 -13.66 2.09 -9.60
C GLN A 687 -15.01 2.62 -10.10
N ARG A 688 -15.21 2.74 -11.41
CA ARG A 688 -16.47 3.21 -12.02
C ARG A 688 -17.65 2.27 -11.71
N ILE A 689 -17.41 0.96 -11.68
CA ILE A 689 -18.40 -0.05 -11.26
C ILE A 689 -18.79 0.18 -9.78
N GLY A 690 -17.83 0.48 -8.91
CA GLY A 690 -18.08 0.73 -7.49
C GLY A 690 -18.71 2.10 -7.16
N GLU A 691 -18.41 3.16 -7.91
CA GLU A 691 -18.92 4.52 -7.65
C GLU A 691 -20.39 4.69 -8.06
N ASN A 692 -20.85 3.94 -9.05
CA ASN A 692 -22.21 4.06 -9.60
C ASN A 692 -23.26 3.17 -8.94
N ILE A 693 -22.96 2.58 -7.77
CA ILE A 693 -23.95 1.79 -6.99
C ILE A 693 -25.22 2.63 -6.70
N SER A 694 -25.07 3.95 -6.55
CA SER A 694 -26.18 4.89 -6.32
C SER A 694 -27.19 4.99 -7.47
N HIS A 695 -26.84 4.54 -8.69
CA HIS A 695 -27.74 4.54 -9.85
C HIS A 695 -28.53 3.24 -9.99
N GLY A 696 -28.51 2.39 -8.95
CA GLY A 696 -29.18 1.10 -8.94
C GLY A 696 -28.44 0.02 -9.72
N VAL A 697 -29.01 -1.18 -9.70
CA VAL A 697 -28.38 -2.39 -10.25
C VAL A 697 -28.13 -2.28 -11.77
N GLU A 698 -29.00 -1.58 -12.51
CA GLU A 698 -28.89 -1.47 -13.97
C GLU A 698 -27.64 -0.69 -14.42
N GLY A 699 -27.26 0.37 -13.68
CA GLY A 699 -26.04 1.12 -13.94
C GLY A 699 -24.77 0.27 -13.74
N VAL A 700 -24.81 -0.66 -12.78
CA VAL A 700 -23.71 -1.61 -12.52
C VAL A 700 -23.58 -2.60 -13.68
N TYR A 701 -24.69 -3.13 -14.19
CA TYR A 701 -24.68 -4.03 -15.34
C TYR A 701 -24.08 -3.38 -16.60
N GLN A 702 -24.54 -2.17 -16.94
CA GLN A 702 -24.04 -1.47 -18.14
C GLN A 702 -22.55 -1.16 -18.02
N ASN A 703 -22.11 -0.64 -16.88
CA ASN A 703 -20.70 -0.34 -16.65
C ASN A 703 -19.80 -1.58 -16.71
N THR A 704 -20.33 -2.73 -16.28
CA THR A 704 -19.62 -4.02 -16.34
C THR A 704 -19.44 -4.47 -17.79
N LEU A 705 -20.49 -4.40 -18.61
CA LEU A 705 -20.41 -4.74 -20.04
C LEU A 705 -19.50 -3.79 -20.82
N ASP A 706 -19.55 -2.48 -20.52
CA ASP A 706 -18.64 -1.49 -21.09
C ASP A 706 -17.17 -1.79 -20.74
N ALA A 707 -16.91 -2.13 -19.47
CA ALA A 707 -15.57 -2.47 -18.99
C ALA A 707 -15.03 -3.70 -19.71
N LEU A 708 -15.84 -4.74 -19.87
CA LEU A 708 -15.46 -5.96 -20.57
C LEU A 708 -15.27 -5.72 -22.08
N ARG A 709 -16.05 -4.82 -22.68
CA ARG A 709 -15.90 -4.45 -24.10
C ARG A 709 -14.57 -3.73 -24.35
N ASP A 710 -14.16 -2.83 -23.46
CA ASP A 710 -12.89 -2.10 -23.57
C ASP A 710 -11.67 -2.97 -23.19
N LEU A 711 -11.79 -3.83 -22.19
CA LEU A 711 -10.65 -4.58 -21.63
C LEU A 711 -10.36 -5.91 -22.35
N ILE A 712 -11.40 -6.62 -22.79
CA ILE A 712 -11.30 -7.94 -23.42
C ILE A 712 -11.81 -7.88 -24.87
N GLY A 713 -12.98 -7.28 -25.06
CA GLY A 713 -13.71 -7.28 -26.31
C GLY A 713 -14.57 -8.53 -26.49
N TYR A 714 -15.67 -8.38 -27.20
CA TYR A 714 -16.61 -9.45 -27.54
C TYR A 714 -17.47 -9.03 -28.74
N ASP A 715 -18.05 -10.02 -29.43
CA ASP A 715 -19.08 -9.77 -30.44
C ASP A 715 -20.43 -9.57 -29.75
N SER A 716 -20.78 -10.49 -28.84
CA SER A 716 -21.95 -10.41 -27.96
C SER A 716 -21.59 -10.78 -26.51
N ALA A 717 -22.36 -10.26 -25.56
CA ALA A 717 -22.15 -10.53 -24.13
C ALA A 717 -23.45 -10.42 -23.33
N SER A 718 -23.58 -11.22 -22.28
CA SER A 718 -24.72 -11.16 -21.34
C SER A 718 -24.30 -11.28 -19.89
N ILE A 719 -25.08 -10.63 -19.00
CA ILE A 719 -25.04 -10.81 -17.55
C ILE A 719 -26.26 -11.62 -17.18
N GLN A 720 -26.03 -12.77 -16.55
CA GLN A 720 -27.04 -13.75 -16.20
C GLN A 720 -27.11 -13.89 -14.69
N ILE A 721 -28.28 -13.71 -14.10
CA ILE A 721 -28.49 -13.79 -12.66
C ILE A 721 -29.24 -15.07 -12.30
N ARG A 722 -28.84 -15.67 -11.18
CA ARG A 722 -29.43 -16.91 -10.68
C ARG A 722 -30.74 -16.64 -9.93
N TYR A 723 -31.77 -17.39 -10.30
CA TYR A 723 -33.08 -17.47 -9.65
C TYR A 723 -33.40 -18.94 -9.39
N GLY A 724 -33.08 -19.43 -8.18
CA GLY A 724 -33.21 -20.85 -7.83
C GLY A 724 -32.28 -21.72 -8.70
N ASP A 725 -32.89 -22.58 -9.52
CA ASP A 725 -32.19 -23.52 -10.41
C ASP A 725 -32.07 -23.01 -11.86
N TYR A 726 -32.44 -21.75 -12.13
CA TYR A 726 -32.35 -21.16 -13.46
C TYR A 726 -31.51 -19.88 -13.46
N LEU A 727 -30.84 -19.61 -14.57
CA LEU A 727 -30.20 -18.34 -14.88
C LEU A 727 -31.06 -17.54 -15.86
N ARG A 728 -31.30 -16.26 -15.57
CA ARG A 728 -32.00 -15.33 -16.48
C ARG A 728 -31.06 -14.23 -16.94
N ILE A 729 -31.14 -13.86 -18.21
CA ILE A 729 -30.39 -12.72 -18.76
C ILE A 729 -31.01 -11.42 -18.23
N GLU A 730 -30.25 -10.67 -17.43
CA GLU A 730 -30.67 -9.35 -16.91
C GLU A 730 -30.13 -8.19 -17.74
N LYS A 731 -28.99 -8.39 -18.42
CA LYS A 731 -28.43 -7.39 -19.34
C LYS A 731 -27.68 -8.10 -20.47
N HIS A 732 -27.69 -7.50 -21.65
CA HIS A 732 -26.98 -8.02 -22.80
C HIS A 732 -26.47 -6.89 -23.70
N ASP A 733 -25.53 -7.22 -24.58
CA ASP A 733 -24.97 -6.32 -25.58
C ASP A 733 -24.53 -7.13 -26.82
N GLY A 734 -24.66 -6.57 -28.02
CA GLY A 734 -24.17 -7.17 -29.28
C GLY A 734 -25.03 -8.29 -29.91
N PHE A 735 -26.27 -8.52 -29.45
CA PHE A 735 -27.19 -9.49 -30.05
C PHE A 735 -28.15 -8.87 -31.07
N ALA A 736 -28.60 -9.66 -32.06
CA ALA A 736 -29.44 -9.19 -33.15
C ALA A 736 -30.89 -8.86 -32.75
N ASP A 737 -31.47 -9.58 -31.80
CA ASP A 737 -32.84 -9.37 -31.28
C ASP A 737 -32.85 -9.25 -29.73
N PRO A 738 -32.83 -8.03 -29.18
CA PRO A 738 -32.85 -7.75 -27.74
C PRO A 738 -34.06 -8.30 -26.98
N ASP A 739 -35.25 -8.22 -27.58
CA ASP A 739 -36.52 -8.48 -26.86
C ASP A 739 -36.75 -9.98 -26.68
N ALA A 740 -36.25 -10.80 -27.62
CA ALA A 740 -36.29 -12.25 -27.52
C ALA A 740 -35.45 -12.80 -26.35
N LEU A 741 -34.42 -12.06 -25.90
CA LEU A 741 -33.47 -12.53 -24.88
C LEU A 741 -33.98 -12.41 -23.44
N GLN A 742 -34.90 -11.48 -23.15
CA GLN A 742 -35.43 -11.26 -21.79
C GLN A 742 -36.29 -12.44 -21.28
N LEU A 743 -36.77 -13.28 -22.18
CA LEU A 743 -37.58 -14.46 -21.89
C LEU A 743 -36.76 -15.75 -21.78
N ILE A 744 -35.45 -15.69 -22.05
CA ILE A 744 -34.58 -16.87 -22.03
C ILE A 744 -34.14 -17.16 -20.60
N SER A 745 -34.32 -18.42 -20.20
CA SER A 745 -33.77 -18.96 -18.96
C SER A 745 -32.97 -20.22 -19.25
N PHE A 746 -31.87 -20.41 -18.52
CA PHE A 746 -31.00 -21.57 -18.64
C PHE A 746 -31.09 -22.40 -17.37
N ASP A 747 -31.40 -23.69 -17.48
CA ASP A 747 -31.34 -24.63 -16.37
C ASP A 747 -29.88 -24.89 -15.99
N ILE A 748 -29.51 -24.62 -14.72
CA ILE A 748 -28.14 -24.81 -14.25
C ILE A 748 -27.74 -26.28 -14.18
N ASN A 749 -28.69 -27.21 -14.23
CA ASN A 749 -28.45 -28.65 -14.14
C ASN A 749 -28.26 -29.31 -15.53
N ASP A 750 -28.49 -28.58 -16.63
CA ASP A 750 -28.31 -29.12 -17.97
C ASP A 750 -26.82 -29.16 -18.37
N GLN A 751 -26.22 -30.33 -18.24
CA GLN A 751 -24.80 -30.58 -18.55
C GLN A 751 -24.41 -30.31 -20.01
N ARG A 752 -25.38 -30.20 -20.93
CA ARG A 752 -25.13 -29.88 -22.34
C ARG A 752 -24.84 -28.41 -22.55
N LEU A 753 -25.17 -27.56 -21.58
CA LEU A 753 -24.94 -26.12 -21.64
C LEU A 753 -23.61 -25.76 -20.95
N PRO A 754 -22.81 -24.86 -21.54
CA PRO A 754 -21.58 -24.37 -20.90
C PRO A 754 -21.83 -23.67 -19.56
N ASN A 755 -23.05 -23.15 -19.33
CA ASN A 755 -23.47 -22.51 -18.08
C ASN A 755 -23.41 -23.46 -16.88
N HIS A 756 -23.73 -24.75 -17.08
CA HIS A 756 -23.68 -25.76 -16.02
C HIS A 756 -22.28 -25.85 -15.41
N TYR A 757 -21.24 -25.76 -16.25
CA TYR A 757 -19.87 -25.84 -15.77
C TYR A 757 -19.53 -24.69 -14.83
N VAL A 758 -19.80 -23.46 -15.26
CA VAL A 758 -19.45 -22.26 -14.49
C VAL A 758 -20.21 -22.21 -13.17
N MET A 759 -21.48 -22.60 -13.16
CA MET A 759 -22.31 -22.60 -11.95
C MET A 759 -21.99 -23.75 -10.98
N THR A 760 -21.51 -24.89 -11.48
CA THR A 760 -21.18 -26.06 -10.65
C THR A 760 -19.81 -25.93 -10.00
N TRP A 761 -18.81 -25.49 -10.77
CA TRP A 761 -17.42 -25.43 -10.30
C TRP A 761 -16.99 -24.05 -9.80
N ASN A 762 -17.76 -22.99 -10.06
CA ASN A 762 -17.38 -21.60 -9.77
C ASN A 762 -16.03 -21.19 -10.38
N ASP A 763 -15.68 -21.82 -11.50
CA ASP A 763 -14.47 -21.53 -12.27
C ASP A 763 -14.83 -20.95 -13.64
N PRO A 764 -14.02 -20.03 -14.18
CA PRO A 764 -14.24 -19.52 -15.52
C PRO A 764 -14.07 -20.63 -16.57
N LEU A 765 -14.89 -20.60 -17.60
CA LEU A 765 -14.84 -21.52 -18.73
C LEU A 765 -14.40 -20.76 -19.98
N CYS A 766 -13.30 -21.19 -20.59
CA CYS A 766 -12.79 -20.65 -21.85
C CYS A 766 -12.76 -21.75 -22.91
N VAL A 767 -13.54 -21.59 -23.99
CA VAL A 767 -13.68 -22.60 -25.04
C VAL A 767 -13.21 -22.02 -26.37
N ALA A 768 -12.30 -22.74 -27.04
CA ALA A 768 -11.66 -22.28 -28.26
C ALA A 768 -12.53 -22.45 -29.52
N ASP A 769 -13.29 -23.55 -29.63
CA ASP A 769 -14.32 -23.75 -30.67
C ASP A 769 -15.55 -24.44 -30.08
N VAL A 770 -16.62 -23.67 -29.86
CA VAL A 770 -17.88 -24.15 -29.28
C VAL A 770 -18.48 -25.30 -30.07
N ARG A 771 -18.28 -25.33 -31.40
CA ARG A 771 -18.80 -26.41 -32.25
C ARG A 771 -18.20 -27.78 -31.93
N GLN A 772 -16.99 -27.81 -31.37
CA GLN A 772 -16.30 -29.06 -31.00
C GLN A 772 -16.68 -29.48 -29.59
N ASP A 773 -16.65 -28.54 -28.65
CA ASP A 773 -16.78 -28.84 -27.22
C ASP A 773 -18.24 -28.83 -26.72
N TYR A 774 -19.10 -28.00 -27.33
CA TYR A 774 -20.52 -27.84 -26.97
C TYR A 774 -21.42 -27.76 -28.22
N PRO A 775 -21.53 -28.83 -29.03
CA PRO A 775 -22.28 -28.83 -30.29
C PRO A 775 -23.79 -28.57 -30.10
N HIS A 776 -24.39 -29.06 -29.02
CA HIS A 776 -25.80 -28.79 -28.72
C HIS A 776 -26.08 -27.30 -28.45
N PHE A 777 -25.20 -26.65 -27.69
CA PHE A 777 -25.30 -25.22 -27.43
C PHE A 777 -25.12 -24.41 -28.72
N TYR A 778 -24.21 -24.82 -29.61
CA TYR A 778 -24.05 -24.16 -30.92
C TYR A 778 -25.34 -24.19 -31.75
N GLU A 779 -26.01 -25.35 -31.82
CA GLU A 779 -27.28 -25.49 -32.55
C GLU A 779 -28.44 -24.71 -31.92
N GLU A 780 -28.52 -24.65 -30.59
CA GLU A 780 -29.55 -23.89 -29.88
C GLU A 780 -29.28 -22.38 -29.89
N ALA A 781 -28.03 -21.93 -29.80
CA ALA A 781 -27.66 -20.52 -29.77
C ALA A 781 -28.05 -19.78 -31.06
N ASP A 782 -28.02 -20.46 -32.21
CA ASP A 782 -28.46 -19.88 -33.48
C ASP A 782 -30.00 -19.75 -33.58
N ARG A 783 -30.77 -20.50 -32.77
CA ARG A 783 -32.23 -20.33 -32.64
C ARG A 783 -32.60 -18.96 -32.04
N TYR A 784 -31.68 -18.34 -31.30
CA TYR A 784 -31.84 -17.03 -30.66
C TYR A 784 -31.07 -15.90 -31.39
N GLN A 785 -30.69 -16.11 -32.66
CA GLN A 785 -30.01 -15.13 -33.51
C GLN A 785 -28.69 -14.58 -32.95
N SER A 786 -27.87 -15.44 -32.34
CA SER A 786 -26.54 -15.06 -31.81
C SER A 786 -25.43 -14.94 -32.88
N GLU A 787 -25.77 -14.98 -34.17
CA GLU A 787 -24.83 -14.90 -35.30
C GLU A 787 -23.66 -15.93 -35.27
N HIS A 788 -23.92 -17.19 -34.91
CA HIS A 788 -22.96 -18.30 -34.90
C HIS A 788 -21.75 -18.10 -33.97
N ILE A 789 -21.96 -18.23 -32.66
CA ILE A 789 -20.91 -18.19 -31.64
C ILE A 789 -19.84 -19.27 -31.91
N ARG A 790 -18.57 -18.88 -31.94
CA ARG A 790 -17.43 -19.77 -32.22
C ARG A 790 -16.52 -19.98 -31.03
N SER A 791 -16.27 -18.98 -30.19
CA SER A 791 -15.54 -19.13 -28.93
C SER A 791 -16.23 -18.37 -27.82
N ILE A 792 -16.06 -18.85 -26.58
CA ILE A 792 -16.71 -18.26 -25.40
C ILE A 792 -15.76 -18.13 -24.22
N LEU A 793 -16.01 -17.12 -23.40
CA LEU A 793 -15.40 -16.92 -22.09
C LEU A 793 -16.49 -16.61 -21.06
N TYR A 794 -16.83 -17.61 -20.25
CA TYR A 794 -17.90 -17.53 -19.26
C TYR A 794 -17.29 -17.43 -17.86
N ILE A 795 -17.75 -16.47 -17.06
CA ILE A 795 -17.11 -16.06 -15.80
C ILE A 795 -18.17 -16.02 -14.71
N PRO A 796 -17.96 -16.67 -13.55
CA PRO A 796 -18.93 -16.65 -12.46
C PRO A 796 -18.97 -15.29 -11.75
N LEU A 797 -20.15 -14.84 -11.35
CA LEU A 797 -20.36 -13.71 -10.45
C LEU A 797 -20.43 -14.24 -9.03
N ILE A 798 -19.35 -14.10 -8.27
CA ILE A 798 -19.24 -14.64 -6.91
C ILE A 798 -19.27 -13.50 -5.90
N ALA A 799 -20.23 -13.54 -4.98
CA ALA A 799 -20.33 -12.65 -3.85
C ALA A 799 -20.47 -13.46 -2.56
N HIS A 800 -19.72 -13.10 -1.52
CA HIS A 800 -19.66 -13.83 -0.24
C HIS A 800 -19.45 -15.36 -0.34
N GLY A 801 -18.74 -15.82 -1.38
CA GLY A 801 -18.48 -17.24 -1.61
C GLY A 801 -19.63 -18.01 -2.27
N GLN A 802 -20.70 -17.34 -2.68
CA GLN A 802 -21.80 -17.92 -3.46
C GLN A 802 -21.85 -17.33 -4.87
N SER A 803 -22.15 -18.17 -5.85
CA SER A 803 -22.39 -17.72 -7.22
C SER A 803 -23.81 -17.15 -7.35
N ILE A 804 -23.90 -15.84 -7.53
CA ILE A 804 -25.14 -15.10 -7.74
C ILE A 804 -25.55 -15.05 -9.22
N GLY A 805 -24.70 -15.55 -10.11
CA GLY A 805 -24.90 -15.51 -11.55
C GLY A 805 -23.60 -15.71 -12.32
N MET A 806 -23.57 -15.30 -13.58
CA MET A 806 -22.40 -15.35 -14.44
C MET A 806 -22.43 -14.27 -15.52
N ILE A 807 -21.27 -14.01 -16.09
CA ILE A 807 -21.08 -13.19 -17.29
C ILE A 807 -20.70 -14.14 -18.43
N ALA A 808 -21.39 -14.01 -19.55
CA ALA A 808 -21.11 -14.73 -20.78
C ALA A 808 -20.53 -13.76 -21.82
N LEU A 809 -19.32 -14.04 -22.32
CA LEU A 809 -18.71 -13.33 -23.44
C LEU A 809 -18.58 -14.27 -24.63
N ASP A 810 -19.04 -13.83 -25.79
CA ASP A 810 -19.14 -14.64 -27.00
C ASP A 810 -18.40 -13.97 -28.18
N SER A 811 -17.72 -14.77 -29.01
CA SER A 811 -17.10 -14.32 -30.25
C SER A 811 -17.35 -15.25 -31.44
N ARG A 812 -17.51 -14.66 -32.62
CA ARG A 812 -17.61 -15.31 -33.94
C ARG A 812 -16.26 -15.80 -34.47
N THR A 813 -15.17 -15.49 -33.79
CA THR A 813 -13.81 -15.92 -34.16
C THR A 813 -13.39 -17.13 -33.31
N VAL A 814 -12.69 -18.08 -33.93
CA VAL A 814 -12.12 -19.25 -33.21
C VAL A 814 -10.94 -18.81 -32.35
N ASN A 815 -10.83 -19.37 -31.14
CA ASN A 815 -9.70 -19.12 -30.24
C ASN A 815 -9.46 -17.63 -29.98
N PHE A 816 -10.55 -16.86 -29.85
CA PHE A 816 -10.50 -15.43 -29.60
C PHE A 816 -10.00 -15.12 -28.18
N TYR A 817 -10.61 -15.77 -27.19
CA TYR A 817 -10.27 -15.63 -25.77
C TYR A 817 -9.06 -16.47 -25.37
N ARG A 818 -8.22 -15.93 -24.49
CA ARG A 818 -7.04 -16.58 -23.92
C ARG A 818 -7.15 -16.70 -22.41
N PHE A 819 -6.29 -17.51 -21.81
CA PHE A 819 -6.19 -17.65 -20.35
C PHE A 819 -6.03 -16.30 -19.62
N GLY A 820 -5.25 -15.36 -20.18
CA GLY A 820 -5.10 -14.02 -19.60
C GLY A 820 -6.39 -13.21 -19.52
N ASP A 821 -7.33 -13.42 -20.46
CA ASP A 821 -8.61 -12.71 -20.51
C ASP A 821 -9.53 -13.17 -19.36
N SER A 822 -9.44 -14.45 -18.96
CA SER A 822 -10.18 -14.98 -17.82
C SER A 822 -9.82 -14.28 -16.50
N ILE A 823 -8.55 -13.92 -16.30
CA ILE A 823 -8.09 -13.23 -15.09
C ILE A 823 -8.71 -11.83 -15.00
N ILE A 824 -8.69 -11.09 -16.11
CA ILE A 824 -9.31 -9.76 -16.20
C ILE A 824 -10.81 -9.87 -15.98
N GLY A 825 -11.43 -10.84 -16.64
CA GLY A 825 -12.84 -11.17 -16.51
C GLY A 825 -13.24 -11.43 -15.05
N ILE A 826 -12.49 -12.26 -14.33
CA ILE A 826 -12.72 -12.56 -12.91
C ILE A 826 -12.62 -11.29 -12.06
N LEU A 827 -11.63 -10.43 -12.28
CA LEU A 827 -11.46 -9.21 -11.50
C LEU A 827 -12.63 -8.24 -11.69
N VAL A 828 -13.09 -8.08 -12.94
CA VAL A 828 -14.27 -7.26 -13.26
C VAL A 828 -15.54 -7.90 -12.70
N ALA A 829 -15.71 -9.21 -12.87
CA ALA A 829 -16.86 -9.97 -12.35
C ALA A 829 -16.95 -9.93 -10.83
N SER A 830 -15.81 -10.00 -10.12
CA SER A 830 -15.76 -9.88 -8.66
C SER A 830 -16.18 -8.48 -8.18
N ALA A 831 -15.69 -7.43 -8.84
CA ALA A 831 -16.13 -6.06 -8.56
C ALA A 831 -17.61 -5.86 -8.85
N ALA A 832 -18.10 -6.39 -9.98
CA ALA A 832 -19.49 -6.33 -10.38
C ALA A 832 -20.40 -7.08 -9.40
N ALA A 833 -20.04 -8.31 -9.01
CA ALA A 833 -20.82 -9.12 -8.08
C ALA A 833 -21.01 -8.41 -6.73
N SER A 834 -19.93 -7.84 -6.19
CA SER A 834 -20.01 -7.04 -4.96
C SER A 834 -20.85 -5.77 -5.14
N ALA A 835 -20.72 -5.07 -6.27
CA ALA A 835 -21.50 -3.86 -6.54
C ALA A 835 -23.00 -4.17 -6.74
N ILE A 836 -23.35 -5.28 -7.41
CA ILE A 836 -24.74 -5.74 -7.60
C ILE A 836 -25.39 -6.04 -6.24
N GLU A 837 -24.70 -6.75 -5.36
CA GLU A 837 -25.23 -7.08 -4.04
C GLU A 837 -25.42 -5.84 -3.17
N ASN A 838 -24.44 -4.93 -3.16
CA ASN A 838 -24.55 -3.66 -2.46
C ASN A 838 -25.70 -2.79 -3.00
N ALA A 839 -25.87 -2.72 -4.32
CA ALA A 839 -26.98 -1.99 -4.94
C ALA A 839 -28.34 -2.56 -4.53
N ARG A 840 -28.50 -3.90 -4.57
CA ARG A 840 -29.73 -4.57 -4.11
C ARG A 840 -30.02 -4.30 -2.63
N LEU A 841 -28.99 -4.33 -1.78
CA LEU A 841 -29.13 -4.03 -0.35
C LEU A 841 -29.56 -2.58 -0.10
N ILE A 842 -28.99 -1.62 -0.82
CA ILE A 842 -29.36 -0.20 -0.71
C ILE A 842 -30.81 0.02 -1.18
N GLU A 843 -31.20 -0.57 -2.31
CA GLU A 843 -32.58 -0.49 -2.81
C GLU A 843 -33.58 -1.09 -1.80
N ALA A 844 -33.24 -2.22 -1.18
CA ALA A 844 -34.06 -2.83 -0.13
C ALA A 844 -34.16 -1.93 1.12
N GLN A 845 -33.04 -1.35 1.58
CA GLN A 845 -33.03 -0.42 2.72
C GLN A 845 -33.83 0.85 2.45
N GLU A 846 -33.70 1.43 1.25
CA GLU A 846 -34.42 2.65 0.90
C GLU A 846 -35.92 2.41 0.82
N LYS A 847 -36.35 1.26 0.26
CA LYS A 847 -37.75 0.84 0.27
C LYS A 847 -38.28 0.69 1.71
N GLN A 848 -37.50 0.10 2.61
CA GLN A 848 -37.87 -0.04 4.02
C GLN A 848 -37.93 1.33 4.74
N ARG A 849 -36.99 2.23 4.46
CA ARG A 849 -36.94 3.59 5.03
C ARG A 849 -38.12 4.44 4.60
N VAL A 850 -38.52 4.36 3.33
CA VAL A 850 -39.70 5.04 2.79
C VAL A 850 -40.95 4.54 3.52
N ASN A 851 -41.14 3.22 3.62
CA ASN A 851 -42.28 2.62 4.32
C ASN A 851 -42.36 3.07 5.80
N LEU A 852 -41.23 3.10 6.51
CA LEU A 852 -41.18 3.59 7.90
C LEU A 852 -41.48 5.09 8.01
N SER A 853 -41.00 5.90 7.06
CA SER A 853 -41.27 7.34 7.03
C SER A 853 -42.77 7.62 6.81
N HIS A 854 -43.44 6.84 5.97
CA HIS A 854 -44.88 6.94 5.76
C HIS A 854 -45.65 6.66 7.06
N LEU A 855 -45.32 5.57 7.76
CA LEU A 855 -45.89 5.22 9.08
C LEU A 855 -45.73 6.35 10.11
N LEU A 856 -44.53 6.89 10.25
CA LEU A 856 -44.24 7.93 11.24
C LEU A 856 -44.93 9.27 10.94
N LYS A 857 -44.98 9.68 9.67
CA LYS A 857 -45.67 10.92 9.25
C LYS A 857 -47.18 10.85 9.46
N GLN A 858 -47.79 9.68 9.29
CA GLN A 858 -49.21 9.50 9.51
C GLN A 858 -49.54 9.29 11.01
N SER A 859 -48.60 8.79 11.83
CA SER A 859 -48.80 8.68 13.27
C SER A 859 -49.02 10.04 13.97
N THR A 860 -48.42 11.13 13.49
CA THR A 860 -48.54 12.46 14.12
C THR A 860 -49.90 13.13 13.87
N SER A 861 -50.57 12.85 12.74
CA SER A 861 -51.93 13.35 12.49
C SER A 861 -53.00 12.63 13.31
N LEU A 862 -52.72 11.41 13.78
CA LEU A 862 -53.64 10.61 14.59
C LEU A 862 -53.74 11.09 16.05
N VAL A 863 -52.78 11.87 16.54
CA VAL A 863 -52.75 12.39 17.92
C VAL A 863 -53.95 13.30 18.22
N GLY A 864 -54.53 13.96 17.22
CA GLY A 864 -55.67 14.86 17.37
C GLY A 864 -57.06 14.19 17.40
N ILE A 865 -57.15 12.89 17.15
CA ILE A 865 -58.43 12.17 17.08
C ILE A 865 -58.85 11.73 18.49
N ASN A 866 -60.01 12.20 18.94
CA ASN A 866 -60.56 11.88 20.27
C ASN A 866 -61.73 10.87 20.22
N ASN A 867 -62.10 10.38 19.03
CA ASN A 867 -63.18 9.41 18.86
C ASN A 867 -62.61 8.08 18.36
N GLN A 868 -62.92 6.99 19.08
CA GLN A 868 -62.49 5.63 18.75
C GLN A 868 -62.87 5.22 17.32
N SER A 869 -64.10 5.48 16.88
CA SER A 869 -64.55 5.07 15.54
C SER A 869 -63.84 5.86 14.43
N ALA A 870 -63.56 7.15 14.65
CA ALA A 870 -62.82 7.97 13.69
C ALA A 870 -61.33 7.56 13.60
N LEU A 871 -60.75 7.11 14.71
CA LEU A 871 -59.39 6.59 14.75
C LEU A 871 -59.28 5.29 13.94
N LEU A 872 -60.21 4.37 14.16
CA LEU A 872 -60.26 3.10 13.43
C LEU A 872 -60.52 3.29 11.93
N ASP A 873 -61.39 4.22 11.54
CA ASP A 873 -61.65 4.56 10.13
C ASP A 873 -60.41 5.13 9.42
N THR A 874 -59.60 5.87 10.17
CA THR A 874 -58.32 6.33 9.65
C THR A 874 -57.33 5.18 9.50
N TYR A 875 -57.24 4.27 10.48
CA TYR A 875 -56.39 3.08 10.38
C TYR A 875 -56.82 2.11 9.27
N ALA A 876 -58.12 1.89 9.04
CA ALA A 876 -58.60 1.05 7.94
C ALA A 876 -58.20 1.62 6.57
N ARG A 877 -58.29 2.95 6.38
CA ARG A 877 -57.78 3.61 5.16
C ARG A 877 -56.27 3.54 5.03
N LEU A 878 -55.55 3.69 6.15
CA LEU A 878 -54.09 3.57 6.18
C LEU A 878 -53.64 2.17 5.80
N GLY A 879 -54.28 1.13 6.34
CA GLY A 879 -54.00 -0.27 6.01
C GLY A 879 -54.20 -0.54 4.52
N PHE A 880 -55.33 -0.08 3.96
CA PHE A 880 -55.60 -0.15 2.52
C PHE A 880 -54.48 0.48 1.67
N GLN A 881 -54.04 1.69 2.00
CA GLN A 881 -52.99 2.39 1.24
C GLN A 881 -51.59 1.80 1.43
N MET A 882 -51.27 1.38 2.65
CA MET A 882 -49.91 1.03 3.05
C MET A 882 -49.52 -0.39 2.62
N PHE A 883 -50.49 -1.29 2.64
CA PHE A 883 -50.28 -2.68 2.25
C PHE A 883 -50.67 -2.95 0.79
N GLU A 884 -51.07 -1.89 0.05
CA GLU A 884 -51.63 -1.98 -1.31
C GLU A 884 -52.70 -3.07 -1.42
N CYS A 885 -53.44 -3.29 -0.33
CA CYS A 885 -54.46 -4.32 -0.28
C CYS A 885 -55.78 -3.77 -0.82
N GLU A 886 -56.64 -4.65 -1.31
CA GLU A 886 -57.88 -4.24 -1.93
C GLU A 886 -59.02 -4.05 -0.91
N HIS A 887 -58.87 -4.63 0.28
CA HIS A 887 -59.76 -4.42 1.42
C HIS A 887 -58.99 -4.49 2.75
N CYS A 888 -59.30 -3.57 3.66
CA CYS A 888 -58.82 -3.56 5.04
C CYS A 888 -59.99 -3.38 6.01
N ALA A 889 -60.12 -4.28 6.97
CA ALA A 889 -61.13 -4.22 8.02
C ALA A 889 -60.52 -4.33 9.42
N ILE A 890 -61.09 -3.60 10.37
CA ILE A 890 -60.74 -3.66 11.80
C ILE A 890 -62.03 -3.88 12.59
N LEU A 891 -62.03 -4.93 13.40
CA LEU A 891 -63.16 -5.31 14.25
C LEU A 891 -62.72 -5.33 15.70
N LEU A 892 -63.42 -4.60 16.57
CA LEU A 892 -63.25 -4.68 18.03
C LEU A 892 -64.44 -5.40 18.65
N PHE A 893 -64.18 -6.27 19.62
CA PHE A 893 -65.18 -7.06 20.33
C PHE A 893 -65.19 -6.70 21.83
N PRO A 894 -66.00 -5.71 22.25
CA PRO A 894 -66.13 -5.37 23.67
C PRO A 894 -66.86 -6.49 24.43
N ALA A 895 -66.54 -6.68 25.71
CA ALA A 895 -67.06 -7.81 26.50
C ALA A 895 -68.59 -7.84 26.67
N ASN A 896 -69.29 -6.70 26.54
CA ASN A 896 -70.73 -6.55 26.78
C ASN A 896 -71.46 -5.66 25.73
N GLU A 897 -70.86 -5.39 24.58
CA GLU A 897 -71.44 -4.49 23.56
C GLU A 897 -71.38 -5.11 22.16
N GLN A 898 -72.13 -4.53 21.21
CA GLN A 898 -72.02 -4.91 19.80
C GLN A 898 -70.60 -4.65 19.27
N PRO A 899 -70.08 -5.52 18.37
CA PRO A 899 -68.74 -5.32 17.82
C PRO A 899 -68.65 -4.01 17.06
N THR A 900 -67.58 -3.25 17.30
CA THR A 900 -67.29 -2.06 16.49
C THR A 900 -66.57 -2.52 15.23
N ILE A 901 -67.20 -2.32 14.08
CA ILE A 901 -66.69 -2.77 12.78
C ILE A 901 -66.37 -1.56 11.93
N VAL A 902 -65.17 -1.55 11.36
CA VAL A 902 -64.73 -0.52 10.43
C VAL A 902 -64.05 -1.16 9.22
N SER A 903 -64.50 -0.79 8.02
CA SER A 903 -64.00 -1.33 6.75
C SER A 903 -63.64 -0.19 5.79
N SER A 904 -62.56 -0.37 5.02
CA SER A 904 -62.15 0.56 3.95
C SER A 904 -63.18 0.67 2.82
N LEU A 905 -63.99 -0.38 2.59
CA LEU A 905 -65.02 -0.42 1.55
C LEU A 905 -66.37 0.17 1.98
N ARG A 906 -66.55 0.49 3.28
CA ARG A 906 -67.78 1.06 3.88
C ARG A 906 -69.07 0.22 3.63
N GLN A 907 -68.93 -1.08 3.41
CA GLN A 907 -70.05 -2.02 3.28
C GLN A 907 -70.30 -2.78 4.59
N GLU A 908 -71.54 -3.24 4.81
CA GLU A 908 -71.87 -4.10 5.96
C GLU A 908 -71.25 -5.49 5.76
N LEU A 909 -70.59 -6.01 6.80
CA LEU A 909 -70.03 -7.36 6.79
C LEU A 909 -71.11 -8.37 7.17
N SER A 910 -71.14 -9.52 6.49
CA SER A 910 -72.09 -10.60 6.79
C SER A 910 -71.88 -11.15 8.21
N PRO A 911 -72.94 -11.62 8.90
CA PRO A 911 -72.82 -12.22 10.24
C PRO A 911 -71.82 -13.38 10.30
N GLU A 912 -71.77 -14.20 9.25
CA GLU A 912 -70.86 -15.33 9.10
C GLU A 912 -69.40 -14.86 9.00
N TYR A 913 -69.13 -13.78 8.26
CA TYR A 913 -67.79 -13.20 8.16
C TYR A 913 -67.34 -12.54 9.48
N VAL A 914 -68.25 -11.90 10.22
CA VAL A 914 -67.96 -11.37 11.56
C VAL A 914 -67.63 -12.50 12.55
N ASN A 915 -68.24 -13.68 12.40
CA ASN A 915 -67.91 -14.85 13.22
C ASN A 915 -66.52 -15.42 12.87
N LEU A 916 -66.13 -15.46 11.60
CA LEU A 916 -64.76 -15.81 11.19
C LEU A 916 -63.74 -14.87 11.85
N ALA A 917 -63.97 -13.56 11.76
CA ALA A 917 -63.11 -12.56 12.38
C ALA A 917 -62.98 -12.76 13.91
N ARG A 918 -64.06 -13.19 14.58
CA ARG A 918 -64.04 -13.54 16.01
C ARG A 918 -63.22 -14.80 16.30
N GLN A 919 -63.20 -15.77 15.40
CA GLN A 919 -62.37 -16.97 15.55
C GLN A 919 -60.88 -16.64 15.35
N ILE A 920 -60.55 -15.86 14.31
CA ILE A 920 -59.18 -15.38 14.05
C ILE A 920 -58.64 -14.57 15.25
N MET A 921 -59.50 -13.83 15.94
CA MET A 921 -59.12 -13.09 17.16
C MET A 921 -58.56 -14.01 18.27
N HIS A 922 -58.96 -15.28 18.32
CA HIS A 922 -58.51 -16.26 19.31
C HIS A 922 -57.34 -17.13 18.82
N GLU A 923 -56.91 -16.97 17.57
CA GLU A 923 -55.73 -17.66 17.04
C GLU A 923 -54.45 -17.10 17.68
N PRO A 924 -53.49 -17.96 18.08
CA PRO A 924 -52.23 -17.52 18.70
C PRO A 924 -51.25 -16.90 17.69
N GLU A 925 -51.40 -17.21 16.39
CA GLU A 925 -50.52 -16.77 15.32
C GLU A 925 -51.26 -15.96 14.25
N MET A 926 -50.49 -15.19 13.47
CA MET A 926 -50.99 -14.44 12.33
C MET A 926 -51.43 -15.39 11.22
N VAL A 927 -52.66 -15.21 10.73
CA VAL A 927 -53.20 -15.98 9.61
C VAL A 927 -52.71 -15.35 8.30
N HIS A 928 -51.93 -16.11 7.53
CA HIS A 928 -51.39 -15.68 6.24
C HIS A 928 -51.60 -16.78 5.20
N LEU A 929 -52.59 -16.60 4.31
CA LEU A 929 -53.06 -17.64 3.40
C LEU A 929 -53.35 -17.06 2.00
N SER A 930 -53.13 -17.84 0.95
CA SER A 930 -53.49 -17.49 -0.44
C SER A 930 -53.96 -18.71 -1.24
N GLY A 931 -54.68 -18.45 -2.34
CA GLY A 931 -55.10 -19.48 -3.29
C GLY A 931 -55.91 -20.62 -2.67
N GLU A 932 -55.50 -21.87 -2.95
CA GLU A 932 -56.17 -23.09 -2.49
C GLU A 932 -56.17 -23.23 -0.96
N GLN A 933 -55.10 -22.80 -0.28
CA GLN A 933 -55.00 -22.84 1.18
C GLN A 933 -56.08 -21.97 1.85
N LEU A 934 -56.36 -20.81 1.25
CA LEU A 934 -57.41 -19.91 1.72
C LEU A 934 -58.81 -20.50 1.48
N THR A 935 -59.00 -21.19 0.35
CA THR A 935 -60.29 -21.83 0.02
C THR A 935 -60.61 -22.94 1.03
N VAL A 936 -59.65 -23.82 1.33
CA VAL A 936 -59.80 -24.86 2.36
C VAL A 936 -60.08 -24.26 3.73
N TYR A 937 -59.42 -23.15 4.05
CA TYR A 937 -59.63 -22.44 5.31
C TYR A 937 -61.06 -21.88 5.42
N TYR A 938 -61.62 -21.30 4.35
CA TYR A 938 -63.00 -20.80 4.35
C TYR A 938 -64.04 -21.92 4.38
N GLU A 939 -63.82 -23.03 3.68
CA GLU A 939 -64.69 -24.22 3.72
C GLU A 939 -64.76 -24.82 5.13
N HIS A 940 -63.63 -24.84 5.86
CA HIS A 940 -63.59 -25.31 7.25
C HIS A 940 -64.56 -24.55 8.16
N TYR A 941 -64.75 -23.25 7.89
CA TYR A 941 -65.65 -22.37 8.64
C TYR A 941 -67.06 -22.25 8.02
N GLY A 942 -67.36 -23.04 6.98
CA GLY A 942 -68.68 -23.09 6.34
C GLY A 942 -69.05 -21.82 5.58
N LEU A 943 -68.05 -21.07 5.10
CA LEU A 943 -68.26 -19.83 4.35
C LEU A 943 -68.50 -20.15 2.87
N THR A 944 -69.44 -19.43 2.25
CA THR A 944 -69.79 -19.56 0.83
C THR A 944 -69.47 -18.27 0.09
N ASP A 945 -69.48 -18.24 -1.24
CA ASP A 945 -69.21 -17.02 -2.01
C ASP A 945 -70.18 -15.87 -1.62
N ASP A 946 -71.45 -16.19 -1.33
CA ASP A 946 -72.47 -15.23 -0.82
C ASP A 946 -72.11 -14.63 0.56
N THR A 947 -71.16 -15.24 1.28
CA THR A 947 -70.69 -14.72 2.57
C THR A 947 -69.75 -13.51 2.40
N PHE A 948 -69.17 -13.33 1.21
CA PHE A 948 -68.23 -12.26 0.89
C PHE A 948 -68.87 -11.15 0.04
N ASP A 949 -70.17 -10.91 0.17
CA ASP A 949 -70.91 -9.83 -0.51
C ASP A 949 -70.31 -8.42 -0.31
N HIS A 950 -69.49 -8.26 0.73
CA HIS A 950 -68.74 -7.03 1.00
C HIS A 950 -67.53 -6.82 0.06
N LEU A 951 -67.16 -7.83 -0.73
CA LEU A 951 -66.09 -7.80 -1.72
C LEU A 951 -66.68 -7.79 -3.14
N PRO A 952 -66.19 -6.94 -4.06
CA PRO A 952 -66.72 -6.87 -5.43
C PRO A 952 -66.65 -8.17 -6.24
N SER A 953 -65.73 -9.07 -5.90
CA SER A 953 -65.54 -10.36 -6.57
C SER A 953 -66.35 -11.52 -5.98
N GLY A 954 -67.01 -11.31 -4.83
CA GLY A 954 -67.66 -12.37 -4.06
C GLY A 954 -66.72 -13.39 -3.41
N ARG A 955 -65.39 -13.20 -3.45
CA ARG A 955 -64.42 -14.03 -2.70
C ARG A 955 -63.04 -13.40 -2.57
N SER A 956 -62.40 -13.62 -1.43
CA SER A 956 -61.00 -13.27 -1.20
C SER A 956 -60.05 -14.30 -1.84
N ARG A 957 -58.91 -13.83 -2.33
CA ARG A 957 -57.82 -14.62 -2.96
C ARG A 957 -56.58 -14.73 -2.08
N SER A 958 -56.38 -13.75 -1.20
CA SER A 958 -55.33 -13.78 -0.19
C SER A 958 -55.76 -13.04 1.06
N LEU A 959 -55.43 -13.60 2.22
CA LEU A 959 -55.82 -13.13 3.54
C LEU A 959 -54.58 -12.94 4.42
N LEU A 960 -54.45 -11.76 5.03
CA LEU A 960 -53.51 -11.49 6.11
C LEU A 960 -54.26 -10.90 7.30
N ALA A 961 -54.33 -11.65 8.40
CA ALA A 961 -55.12 -11.26 9.57
C ALA A 961 -54.40 -11.56 10.89
N ALA A 962 -54.55 -10.68 11.89
CA ALA A 962 -53.92 -10.84 13.19
C ALA A 962 -54.75 -10.24 14.33
N PRO A 963 -54.67 -10.82 15.55
CA PRO A 963 -55.35 -10.29 16.72
C PRO A 963 -54.72 -8.99 17.23
N LEU A 964 -55.59 -8.07 17.65
CA LEU A 964 -55.27 -6.87 18.41
C LEU A 964 -55.29 -7.23 19.89
N CYS A 965 -54.14 -7.25 20.55
CA CYS A 965 -54.02 -7.70 21.94
C CYS A 965 -53.66 -6.54 22.88
N ARG A 966 -54.46 -6.37 23.94
CA ARG A 966 -54.19 -5.47 25.06
C ARG A 966 -53.76 -6.28 26.27
N ASN A 967 -52.54 -6.08 26.78
CA ASN A 967 -51.97 -6.84 27.90
C ASN A 967 -52.16 -8.37 27.75
N HIS A 968 -51.88 -8.90 26.55
CA HIS A 968 -52.07 -10.32 26.18
C HIS A 968 -53.53 -10.81 26.10
N GLN A 969 -54.52 -9.94 26.25
CA GLN A 969 -55.92 -10.27 25.97
C GLN A 969 -56.35 -9.75 24.60
N PRO A 970 -56.93 -10.59 23.73
CA PRO A 970 -57.39 -10.13 22.43
C PRO A 970 -58.65 -9.25 22.60
N ILE A 971 -58.61 -8.06 22.01
CA ILE A 971 -59.69 -7.07 22.03
C ILE A 971 -60.35 -6.87 20.65
N GLY A 972 -59.75 -7.45 19.60
CA GLY A 972 -60.19 -7.28 18.23
C GLY A 972 -59.28 -7.99 17.23
N VAL A 973 -59.54 -7.79 15.94
CA VAL A 973 -58.75 -8.32 14.83
C VAL A 973 -58.62 -7.26 13.73
N VAL A 974 -57.48 -7.26 13.05
CA VAL A 974 -57.26 -6.52 11.81
C VAL A 974 -57.08 -7.51 10.66
N VAL A 975 -57.72 -7.22 9.53
CA VAL A 975 -57.83 -8.11 8.37
C VAL A 975 -57.49 -7.33 7.10
N LEU A 976 -56.62 -7.89 6.27
CA LEU A 976 -56.28 -7.41 4.92
C LEU A 976 -56.62 -8.50 3.90
N GLU A 977 -57.25 -8.11 2.81
CA GLU A 977 -57.70 -9.01 1.75
C GLU A 977 -57.41 -8.45 0.36
N ASN A 978 -57.04 -9.35 -0.56
CA ASN A 978 -57.04 -9.08 -2.00
C ASN A 978 -58.00 -10.04 -2.68
N TYR A 979 -58.72 -9.55 -3.67
CA TYR A 979 -59.80 -10.23 -4.35
C TYR A 979 -59.67 -10.27 -5.89
N ALA A 980 -58.77 -9.47 -6.49
CA ALA A 980 -58.43 -9.55 -7.91
C ALA A 980 -57.50 -10.73 -8.25
N TYR A 981 -57.57 -11.18 -9.52
CA TYR A 981 -56.81 -12.33 -10.02
C TYR A 981 -55.29 -12.10 -10.05
N GLU A 982 -54.82 -10.86 -10.18
CA GLU A 982 -53.39 -10.53 -10.25
C GLU A 982 -52.65 -10.77 -8.91
N HIS A 983 -53.40 -10.94 -7.81
CA HIS A 983 -52.88 -11.10 -6.45
C HIS A 983 -52.94 -12.55 -5.92
N GLU A 984 -53.10 -13.54 -6.81
CA GLU A 984 -53.25 -14.96 -6.44
C GLU A 984 -52.03 -15.54 -5.68
N ASN A 985 -50.84 -14.94 -5.86
CA ASN A 985 -49.61 -15.31 -5.17
C ASN A 985 -49.56 -14.89 -3.68
N GLY A 986 -50.55 -14.14 -3.18
CA GLY A 986 -50.64 -13.76 -1.77
C GLY A 986 -49.79 -12.56 -1.35
N PHE A 987 -49.81 -12.25 -0.05
CA PHE A 987 -48.96 -11.21 0.51
C PHE A 987 -47.51 -11.73 0.64
N PRO A 988 -46.48 -10.93 0.32
CA PRO A 988 -45.09 -11.35 0.54
C PRO A 988 -44.79 -11.59 2.02
N ASP A 989 -43.91 -12.54 2.36
CA ASP A 989 -43.51 -12.80 3.76
C ASP A 989 -42.92 -11.57 4.45
N THR A 990 -42.25 -10.69 3.69
CA THR A 990 -41.72 -9.39 4.18
C THR A 990 -42.81 -8.46 4.73
N THR A 991 -44.08 -8.70 4.41
CA THR A 991 -45.23 -7.91 4.85
C THR A 991 -45.60 -8.19 6.32
N LYS A 992 -45.23 -9.37 6.86
CA LYS A 992 -45.59 -9.80 8.22
C LYS A 992 -45.03 -8.87 9.30
N ASP A 993 -43.75 -8.51 9.22
CA ASP A 993 -43.09 -7.63 10.20
C ASP A 993 -43.73 -6.24 10.22
N LEU A 994 -44.06 -5.73 9.03
CA LEU A 994 -44.69 -4.43 8.87
C LEU A 994 -46.13 -4.44 9.41
N PHE A 995 -46.87 -5.52 9.16
CA PHE A 995 -48.22 -5.73 9.68
C PHE A 995 -48.24 -5.89 11.20
N ASP A 996 -47.21 -6.53 11.78
CA ASP A 996 -47.04 -6.65 13.22
C ASP A 996 -46.80 -5.29 13.90
N LEU A 997 -45.99 -4.43 13.29
CA LEU A 997 -45.82 -3.05 13.77
C LEU A 997 -47.12 -2.25 13.67
N PHE A 998 -47.82 -2.38 12.54
CA PHE A 998 -49.09 -1.69 12.29
C PHE A 998 -50.16 -2.06 13.33
N ARG A 999 -50.37 -3.36 13.62
CA ARG A 999 -51.35 -3.80 14.62
C ARG A 999 -51.01 -3.31 16.03
N ARG A 1000 -49.73 -3.27 16.42
CA ARG A 1000 -49.30 -2.75 17.73
C ARG A 1000 -49.60 -1.25 17.86
N GLN A 1001 -49.41 -0.49 16.79
CA GLN A 1001 -49.69 0.95 16.76
C GLN A 1001 -51.18 1.25 16.90
N ILE A 1002 -52.06 0.43 16.30
CA ILE A 1002 -53.51 0.51 16.48
C ILE A 1002 -53.88 0.36 17.96
N VAL A 1003 -53.38 -0.69 18.63
CA VAL A 1003 -53.64 -0.94 20.06
C VAL A 1003 -53.20 0.25 20.92
N HIS A 1004 -51.96 0.72 20.75
CA HIS A 1004 -51.42 1.84 21.52
C HIS A 1004 -52.25 3.14 21.34
N SER A 1005 -52.73 3.38 20.13
CA SER A 1005 -53.54 4.57 19.83
C SER A 1005 -54.94 4.48 20.46
N LEU A 1006 -55.55 3.30 20.47
CA LEU A 1006 -56.83 3.05 21.15
C LEU A 1006 -56.71 3.29 22.66
N GLU A 1007 -55.64 2.82 23.29
CA GLU A 1007 -55.40 3.05 24.72
C GLU A 1007 -55.26 4.54 25.04
N SER A 1008 -54.55 5.27 24.19
CA SER A 1008 -54.34 6.71 24.36
C SER A 1008 -55.62 7.53 24.22
N VAL A 1009 -56.55 7.11 23.36
CA VAL A 1009 -57.87 7.76 23.21
C VAL A 1009 -58.77 7.43 24.40
N ASN A 1010 -58.82 6.17 24.82
CA ASN A 1010 -59.63 5.74 25.96
C ASN A 1010 -59.20 6.40 27.27
N LEU A 1011 -57.89 6.55 27.50
CA LEU A 1011 -57.36 7.25 28.66
C LEU A 1011 -57.78 8.72 28.68
N ARG A 1012 -57.69 9.41 27.53
CA ARG A 1012 -58.07 10.83 27.42
C ARG A 1012 -59.56 11.05 27.67
N GLN A 1013 -60.41 10.16 27.17
CA GLN A 1013 -61.85 10.23 27.41
C GLN A 1013 -62.18 10.07 28.90
N SER A 1014 -61.59 9.06 29.55
CA SER A 1014 -61.79 8.81 30.99
C SER A 1014 -61.36 10.01 31.86
N VAL A 1015 -60.24 10.65 31.55
CA VAL A 1015 -59.77 11.86 32.27
C VAL A 1015 -60.73 13.03 32.10
N ARG A 1016 -61.28 13.22 30.89
CA ARG A 1016 -62.20 14.32 30.59
C ARG A 1016 -63.52 14.18 31.35
N ASP A 1017 -64.07 12.96 31.39
CA ASP A 1017 -65.32 12.67 32.09
C ASP A 1017 -65.17 12.87 33.60
N GLN A 1018 -64.03 12.44 34.17
CA GLN A 1018 -63.68 12.68 35.57
C GLN A 1018 -63.59 14.17 35.91
N LEU A 1019 -62.92 14.96 35.07
CA LEU A 1019 -62.77 16.40 35.29
C LEU A 1019 -64.13 17.12 35.28
N GLY A 1020 -65.06 16.67 34.44
CA GLY A 1020 -66.42 17.24 34.38
C GLY A 1020 -67.18 17.10 35.71
N ILE A 1021 -67.04 15.96 36.38
CA ILE A 1021 -67.69 15.68 37.67
C ILE A 1021 -67.07 16.54 38.78
N ASP A 1022 -65.73 16.57 38.88
CA ASP A 1022 -65.03 17.30 39.94
C ASP A 1022 -65.27 18.82 39.86
N VAL A 1023 -65.31 19.37 38.64
CA VAL A 1023 -65.66 20.79 38.42
C VAL A 1023 -67.11 21.07 38.82
N HIS A 1024 -68.05 20.20 38.46
CA HIS A 1024 -69.46 20.36 38.80
C HIS A 1024 -69.69 20.40 40.32
N ASP A 1025 -69.07 19.49 41.07
CA ASP A 1025 -69.18 19.43 42.54
C ASP A 1025 -68.57 20.66 43.21
N MET A 1026 -67.46 21.16 42.68
CA MET A 1026 -66.82 22.37 43.18
C MET A 1026 -67.68 23.63 42.96
N VAL A 1027 -68.33 23.73 41.79
CA VAL A 1027 -69.27 24.82 41.48
C VAL A 1027 -70.45 24.80 42.44
N ASN A 1028 -71.01 23.63 42.71
CA ASN A 1028 -72.11 23.47 43.67
C ASN A 1028 -71.71 23.88 45.09
N PHE A 1029 -70.49 23.53 45.51
CA PHE A 1029 -69.96 23.94 46.81
C PHE A 1029 -69.71 25.46 46.90
N LEU A 1030 -69.15 26.09 45.87
CA LEU A 1030 -68.98 27.55 45.78
C LEU A 1030 -70.32 28.28 45.94
N GLN A 1031 -71.35 27.82 45.22
CA GLN A 1031 -72.68 28.40 45.32
C GLN A 1031 -73.24 28.31 46.75
N GLY A 1032 -73.22 27.11 47.34
CA GLY A 1032 -73.78 26.83 48.66
C GLY A 1032 -73.05 27.50 49.84
N ALA A 1033 -71.72 27.39 49.88
CA ALA A 1033 -70.92 27.74 51.05
C ALA A 1033 -70.40 29.18 51.04
N VAL A 1034 -70.18 29.76 49.86
CA VAL A 1034 -69.62 31.11 49.71
C VAL A 1034 -70.69 32.07 49.22
N ILE A 1035 -71.30 31.84 48.06
CA ILE A 1035 -72.20 32.81 47.42
C ILE A 1035 -73.48 33.02 48.23
N PHE A 1036 -74.22 31.95 48.55
CA PHE A 1036 -75.47 32.08 49.32
C PHE A 1036 -75.28 32.66 50.72
N ARG A 1037 -74.20 32.27 51.41
CA ARG A 1037 -73.89 32.77 52.76
C ARG A 1037 -73.45 34.23 52.75
N ASN A 1038 -72.66 34.63 51.76
CA ASN A 1038 -72.25 36.03 51.60
C ASN A 1038 -73.47 36.93 51.33
N ASN A 1039 -74.37 36.50 50.44
CA ASN A 1039 -75.62 37.23 50.18
C ASN A 1039 -76.51 37.34 51.43
N ARG A 1040 -76.57 36.28 52.26
CA ARG A 1040 -77.29 36.30 53.54
C ARG A 1040 -76.65 37.28 54.54
N LEU A 1041 -75.32 37.34 54.59
CA LEU A 1041 -74.58 38.22 55.47
C LEU A 1041 -74.74 39.70 55.07
N ILE A 1042 -74.68 40.01 53.78
CA ILE A 1042 -74.96 41.34 53.23
C ILE A 1042 -76.35 41.81 53.69
N LYS A 1043 -77.35 40.94 53.58
CA LYS A 1043 -78.73 41.24 54.00
C LYS A 1043 -78.87 41.46 55.51
N GLN A 1044 -78.05 40.80 56.34
CA GLN A 1044 -78.02 41.00 57.80
C GLN A 1044 -77.30 42.30 58.19
N LEU A 1045 -76.24 42.68 57.47
CA LEU A 1045 -75.53 43.95 57.65
C LEU A 1045 -76.42 45.16 57.29
N GLU A 1046 -77.22 45.06 56.22
CA GLU A 1046 -78.21 46.07 55.83
C GLU A 1046 -79.31 46.29 56.90
N GLN A 1047 -79.53 45.31 57.79
CA GLN A 1047 -80.54 45.34 58.84
C GLN A 1047 -80.03 45.84 60.20
N GLY A 1048 -78.79 46.34 60.29
CA GLY A 1048 -78.25 47.00 61.49
C GLY A 1048 -77.68 46.07 62.56
N CYS A 1049 -77.15 44.89 62.18
CA CYS A 1049 -76.46 43.98 63.10
C CYS A 1049 -75.12 44.54 63.63
N ASP A 1050 -74.79 44.21 64.88
CA ASP A 1050 -73.55 44.62 65.56
C ASP A 1050 -72.31 43.89 64.99
N SER A 1051 -71.15 44.58 65.00
CA SER A 1051 -69.87 44.09 64.43
C SER A 1051 -69.44 42.72 65.00
N ASP A 1052 -69.76 42.45 66.27
CA ASP A 1052 -69.38 41.20 66.96
C ASP A 1052 -70.14 39.96 66.44
N GLN A 1053 -71.31 40.13 65.80
CA GLN A 1053 -72.08 39.01 65.22
C GLN A 1053 -71.68 38.67 63.78
N VAL A 1054 -71.03 39.61 63.07
CA VAL A 1054 -70.69 39.49 61.65
C VAL A 1054 -69.32 38.82 61.46
N SER A 1055 -68.38 39.09 62.36
CA SER A 1055 -67.02 38.56 62.32
C SER A 1055 -66.95 37.02 62.20
N PRO A 1056 -67.73 36.22 62.96
CA PRO A 1056 -67.72 34.75 62.82
C PRO A 1056 -68.23 34.27 61.46
N ALA A 1057 -69.23 34.92 60.88
CA ALA A 1057 -69.80 34.53 59.59
C ALA A 1057 -68.88 34.90 58.41
N LEU A 1058 -68.20 36.05 58.48
CA LEU A 1058 -67.14 36.43 57.55
C LEU A 1058 -65.95 35.45 57.61
N GLN A 1059 -65.54 35.04 58.82
CA GLN A 1059 -64.50 34.02 59.00
C GLN A 1059 -64.91 32.69 58.36
N GLN A 1060 -66.17 32.26 58.50
CA GLN A 1060 -66.66 31.05 57.84
C GLN A 1060 -66.65 31.13 56.31
N ILE A 1061 -67.03 32.27 55.72
CA ILE A 1061 -66.97 32.47 54.25
C ILE A 1061 -65.51 32.45 53.78
N ASN A 1062 -64.61 33.11 54.50
CA ASN A 1062 -63.19 33.16 54.16
C ASN A 1062 -62.53 31.77 54.26
N ARG A 1063 -62.92 30.96 55.26
CA ARG A 1063 -62.53 29.54 55.35
C ARG A 1063 -63.04 28.72 54.15
N ALA A 1064 -64.30 28.88 53.77
CA ALA A 1064 -64.87 28.18 52.60
C ALA A 1064 -64.21 28.60 51.27
N ALA A 1065 -63.84 29.88 51.13
CA ALA A 1065 -63.13 30.37 49.96
C ALA A 1065 -61.69 29.83 49.86
N ARG A 1066 -60.95 29.76 50.97
CA ARG A 1066 -59.61 29.14 51.01
C ARG A 1066 -59.65 27.67 50.64
N TYR A 1067 -60.66 26.94 51.10
CA TYR A 1067 -60.86 25.54 50.74
C TYR A 1067 -61.05 25.36 49.22
N LEU A 1068 -61.94 26.16 48.62
CA LEU A 1068 -62.17 26.11 47.16
C LEU A 1068 -60.93 26.45 46.36
N TYR A 1069 -60.11 27.39 46.83
CA TYR A 1069 -58.84 27.73 46.21
C TYR A 1069 -57.85 26.56 46.24
N GLN A 1070 -57.79 25.82 47.34
CA GLN A 1070 -56.93 24.64 47.50
C GLN A 1070 -57.43 23.45 46.67
N GLU A 1071 -58.73 23.17 46.65
CA GLU A 1071 -59.30 22.11 45.77
C GLU A 1071 -59.04 22.42 44.28
N LEU A 1072 -59.14 23.68 43.86
CA LEU A 1072 -58.75 24.13 42.52
C LEU A 1072 -57.27 23.83 42.21
N HIS A 1073 -56.37 24.15 43.15
CA HIS A 1073 -54.94 23.86 42.99
C HIS A 1073 -54.68 22.36 42.91
N HIS A 1074 -55.40 21.55 43.67
CA HIS A 1074 -55.26 20.09 43.62
C HIS A 1074 -55.72 19.47 42.30
N ILE A 1075 -56.83 19.96 41.73
CA ILE A 1075 -57.26 19.52 40.39
C ILE A 1075 -56.22 19.92 39.34
N GLN A 1076 -55.59 21.11 39.49
CA GLN A 1076 -54.50 21.53 38.60
C GLN A 1076 -53.25 20.66 38.73
N ASP A 1077 -52.86 20.27 39.94
CA ASP A 1077 -51.72 19.39 40.18
C ASP A 1077 -51.97 17.98 39.62
N ASP A 1078 -53.19 17.45 39.78
CA ASP A 1078 -53.60 16.16 39.22
C ASP A 1078 -53.58 16.16 37.68
N LEU A 1079 -54.00 17.27 37.05
CA LEU A 1079 -53.97 17.44 35.60
C LEU A 1079 -52.56 17.63 35.02
N ARG A 1080 -51.62 18.19 35.80
CA ARG A 1080 -50.23 18.39 35.37
C ARG A 1080 -49.38 17.13 35.47
N GLY A 1081 -49.87 16.08 36.12
CA GLY A 1081 -49.14 14.81 36.27
C GLY A 1081 -47.85 14.93 37.09
N THR A 1082 -47.62 16.05 37.77
CA THR A 1082 -46.40 16.35 38.52
C THR A 1082 -46.66 16.20 40.02
N VAL A 1083 -46.52 15.00 40.59
CA VAL A 1083 -46.57 14.86 42.07
C VAL A 1083 -45.60 13.79 42.57
N ASN A 1084 -44.32 14.14 42.70
CA ASN A 1084 -43.48 13.60 43.78
C ASN A 1084 -43.75 14.46 45.02
N LEU A 1085 -44.05 13.86 46.17
CA LEU A 1085 -44.08 14.62 47.43
C LEU A 1085 -42.65 15.12 47.70
N GLU A 1086 -42.36 16.40 47.45
CA GLU A 1086 -41.06 17.01 47.76
C GLU A 1086 -40.84 17.18 49.27
N ARG A 1087 -41.91 17.07 50.08
CA ARG A 1087 -41.87 17.16 51.55
C ARG A 1087 -42.24 15.82 52.20
N PRO A 1088 -41.77 15.53 53.43
CA PRO A 1088 -42.07 14.28 54.13
C PRO A 1088 -43.57 14.04 54.31
N PHE A 1089 -44.02 12.80 54.10
CA PHE A 1089 -45.42 12.36 54.23
C PHE A 1089 -46.07 12.79 55.56
N ARG A 1090 -45.31 12.69 56.67
CA ARG A 1090 -45.76 13.11 58.01
C ARG A 1090 -46.14 14.59 58.03
N GLU A 1091 -45.29 15.47 57.50
CA GLU A 1091 -45.50 16.92 57.55
C GLU A 1091 -46.77 17.33 56.80
N ILE A 1092 -46.93 16.83 55.57
CA ILE A 1092 -48.07 17.16 54.71
C ILE A 1092 -49.37 16.60 55.30
N LEU A 1093 -49.33 15.38 55.85
CA LEU A 1093 -50.51 14.79 56.49
C LEU A 1093 -50.90 15.54 57.77
N THR A 1094 -49.94 15.97 58.59
CA THR A 1094 -50.20 16.80 59.78
C THR A 1094 -50.82 18.15 59.40
N GLU A 1095 -50.30 18.84 58.38
CA GLU A 1095 -50.89 20.10 57.89
C GLU A 1095 -52.33 19.90 57.39
N HIS A 1096 -52.60 18.79 56.70
CA HIS A 1096 -53.96 18.47 56.25
C HIS A 1096 -54.90 18.11 57.42
N ILE A 1097 -54.39 17.43 58.46
CA ILE A 1097 -55.14 17.12 59.68
C ILE A 1097 -55.52 18.40 60.41
N ASP A 1098 -54.60 19.38 60.54
CA ASP A 1098 -54.89 20.67 61.17
C ASP A 1098 -56.06 21.38 60.46
N PHE A 1099 -56.09 21.31 59.13
CA PHE A 1099 -57.20 21.84 58.33
C PHE A 1099 -58.53 21.09 58.57
N VAL A 1100 -58.49 19.76 58.63
CA VAL A 1100 -59.69 18.93 58.90
C VAL A 1100 -60.20 19.15 60.34
N GLN A 1101 -59.29 19.35 61.29
CA GLN A 1101 -59.57 19.65 62.69
C GLN A 1101 -60.40 20.94 62.85
N GLU A 1102 -60.11 21.98 62.05
CA GLU A 1102 -60.92 23.21 62.02
C GLU A 1102 -62.38 22.95 61.64
N ARG A 1103 -62.63 21.91 60.82
CA ARG A 1103 -63.96 21.57 60.32
C ARG A 1103 -64.71 20.65 61.27
N ILE A 1104 -64.09 19.63 61.84
CA ILE A 1104 -64.79 18.68 62.74
C ILE A 1104 -64.92 19.20 64.17
N GLY A 1105 -64.16 20.25 64.52
CA GLY A 1105 -64.18 20.92 65.81
C GLY A 1105 -62.98 20.53 66.68
N HIS A 1106 -62.41 21.49 67.42
CA HIS A 1106 -61.24 21.25 68.27
C HIS A 1106 -61.50 20.31 69.46
N HIS A 1107 -62.78 19.99 69.73
CA HIS A 1107 -63.17 19.01 70.74
C HIS A 1107 -63.04 17.56 70.26
N VAL A 1108 -62.89 17.32 68.94
CA VAL A 1108 -62.69 15.99 68.37
C VAL A 1108 -61.22 15.60 68.48
N GLU A 1109 -60.92 14.47 69.10
CA GLU A 1109 -59.55 13.99 69.27
C GLU A 1109 -59.09 13.25 67.99
N ILE A 1110 -58.11 13.80 67.26
CA ILE A 1110 -57.45 13.09 66.15
C ILE A 1110 -56.15 12.46 66.65
N ARG A 1111 -56.06 11.13 66.60
CA ARG A 1111 -54.85 10.37 66.95
C ARG A 1111 -54.12 9.98 65.67
N LEU A 1112 -52.89 10.49 65.55
CA LEU A 1112 -51.99 10.18 64.45
C LEU A 1112 -50.85 9.28 64.96
N ASN A 1113 -50.76 8.08 64.41
CA ASN A 1113 -49.73 7.11 64.75
C ASN A 1113 -49.01 6.67 63.47
N LEU A 1114 -47.81 7.20 63.28
CA LEU A 1114 -46.98 6.94 62.10
C LEU A 1114 -45.56 6.53 62.58
N PRO A 1115 -44.84 5.64 61.88
CA PRO A 1115 -43.46 5.32 62.19
C PRO A 1115 -42.55 6.54 62.01
N ASP A 1116 -41.50 6.66 62.80
CA ASP A 1116 -40.50 7.74 62.67
C ASP A 1116 -39.11 7.15 62.43
N PRO A 1117 -38.52 7.29 61.21
CA PRO A 1117 -39.06 7.95 60.02
C PRO A 1117 -40.11 7.11 59.26
N VAL A 1118 -40.98 7.77 58.48
CA VAL A 1118 -41.90 7.09 57.53
C VAL A 1118 -41.14 6.74 56.25
N ASN A 1119 -40.71 5.48 56.11
CA ASN A 1119 -39.94 5.02 54.95
C ASN A 1119 -40.84 4.41 53.87
N LEU A 1120 -41.36 5.23 52.96
CA LEU A 1120 -42.19 4.81 51.82
C LEU A 1120 -41.62 5.34 50.50
N PRO A 1121 -41.68 4.57 49.39
CA PRO A 1121 -41.40 5.08 48.06
C PRO A 1121 -42.28 6.31 47.74
N PRO A 1122 -41.77 7.35 47.05
CA PRO A 1122 -42.50 8.59 46.79
C PRO A 1122 -43.87 8.36 46.13
N GLU A 1123 -43.96 7.44 45.17
CA GLU A 1123 -45.21 7.09 44.49
C GLU A 1123 -46.26 6.49 45.45
N ILE A 1124 -45.83 5.59 46.34
CA ILE A 1124 -46.69 4.97 47.36
C ILE A 1124 -47.11 6.01 48.39
N ALA A 1125 -46.18 6.86 48.86
CA ALA A 1125 -46.48 7.94 49.79
C ALA A 1125 -47.51 8.92 49.22
N THR A 1126 -47.40 9.30 47.94
CA THR A 1126 -48.37 10.18 47.26
C THR A 1126 -49.76 9.55 47.20
N ILE A 1127 -49.85 8.26 46.88
CA ILE A 1127 -51.13 7.56 46.75
C ILE A 1127 -51.79 7.33 48.11
N LEU A 1128 -51.00 6.98 49.14
CA LEU A 1128 -51.51 6.87 50.51
C LEU A 1128 -51.98 8.22 51.06
N PHE A 1129 -51.28 9.31 50.76
CA PHE A 1129 -51.69 10.65 51.19
C PHE A 1129 -53.05 11.02 50.58
N ARG A 1130 -53.23 10.72 49.29
CA ARG A 1130 -54.50 10.90 48.58
C ARG A 1130 -55.64 10.09 49.19
N ILE A 1131 -55.38 8.85 49.60
CA ILE A 1131 -56.36 8.01 50.30
C ILE A 1131 -56.69 8.60 51.68
N CYS A 1132 -55.68 9.04 52.44
CA CYS A 1132 -55.89 9.73 53.72
C CYS A 1132 -56.76 10.97 53.56
N ARG A 1133 -56.47 11.80 52.56
CA ARG A 1133 -57.23 13.03 52.25
C ARG A 1133 -58.70 12.72 51.97
N GLU A 1134 -58.97 11.76 51.08
CA GLU A 1134 -60.34 11.38 50.72
C GLU A 1134 -61.10 10.79 51.91
N ALA A 1135 -60.44 9.94 52.71
CA ALA A 1135 -61.02 9.39 53.93
C ALA A 1135 -61.36 10.48 54.95
N LEU A 1136 -60.45 11.42 55.20
CA LEU A 1136 -60.66 12.53 56.12
C LEU A 1136 -61.73 13.51 55.63
N ALA A 1137 -61.80 13.77 54.32
CA ALA A 1137 -62.87 14.56 53.73
C ALA A 1137 -64.24 13.88 53.92
N ASN A 1138 -64.30 12.57 53.74
CA ASN A 1138 -65.51 11.78 53.97
C ASN A 1138 -65.91 11.79 55.45
N ILE A 1139 -64.96 11.68 56.38
CA ILE A 1139 -65.23 11.84 57.83
C ILE A 1139 -65.78 13.24 58.11
N ALA A 1140 -65.14 14.30 57.59
CA ALA A 1140 -65.56 15.68 57.85
C ALA A 1140 -66.92 16.05 57.22
N LYS A 1141 -67.32 15.39 56.13
CA LYS A 1141 -68.64 15.58 55.48
C LYS A 1141 -69.73 14.69 56.07
N HIS A 1142 -69.38 13.47 56.47
CA HIS A 1142 -70.36 12.41 56.70
C HIS A 1142 -70.32 11.76 58.08
N ALA A 1143 -69.29 11.92 58.91
CA ALA A 1143 -69.23 11.25 60.20
C ALA A 1143 -70.12 11.89 61.28
N GLY A 1144 -70.46 13.18 61.15
CA GLY A 1144 -71.31 13.91 62.11
C GLY A 1144 -70.61 14.22 63.45
N LEU A 1145 -69.27 14.23 63.48
CA LEU A 1145 -68.48 14.36 64.72
C LEU A 1145 -68.61 15.73 65.42
N GLN A 1146 -69.07 16.76 64.70
CA GLN A 1146 -69.24 18.12 65.24
C GLN A 1146 -70.25 18.19 66.39
N GLU A 1147 -71.26 17.31 66.37
CA GLU A 1147 -72.36 17.29 67.34
C GLU A 1147 -72.07 16.35 68.53
N ARG A 1148 -70.91 15.67 68.52
CA ARG A 1148 -70.50 14.71 69.54
C ARG A 1148 -69.47 15.29 70.49
N THR A 1149 -69.64 15.07 71.79
CA THR A 1149 -68.67 15.48 72.83
C THR A 1149 -67.49 14.52 72.97
N ASP A 1150 -67.60 13.31 72.40
CA ASP A 1150 -66.62 12.21 72.50
C ASP A 1150 -66.00 11.83 71.13
N GLY A 1151 -66.03 12.73 70.15
CA GLY A 1151 -65.58 12.45 68.78
C GLY A 1151 -64.10 12.08 68.71
N LYS A 1152 -63.78 11.02 67.96
CA LYS A 1152 -62.43 10.50 67.77
C LYS A 1152 -62.18 10.06 66.32
N VAL A 1153 -61.00 10.39 65.82
CA VAL A 1153 -60.48 9.91 64.52
C VAL A 1153 -59.11 9.28 64.76
N TRP A 1154 -58.88 8.12 64.17
CA TRP A 1154 -57.63 7.38 64.25
C TRP A 1154 -57.03 7.25 62.86
N ILE A 1155 -55.73 7.53 62.75
CA ILE A 1155 -54.93 7.33 61.56
C ILE A 1155 -53.67 6.59 61.98
N ASP A 1156 -53.60 5.32 61.64
CA ASP A 1156 -52.50 4.42 61.99
C ASP A 1156 -51.83 3.94 60.70
N LEU A 1157 -50.54 4.23 60.54
CA LEU A 1157 -49.72 3.66 59.46
C LEU A 1157 -48.69 2.72 60.09
N HIS A 1158 -48.63 1.49 59.63
CA HIS A 1158 -47.58 0.53 59.97
C HIS A 1158 -46.79 0.20 58.70
N VAL A 1159 -45.46 0.28 58.80
CA VAL A 1159 -44.54 -0.05 57.71
C VAL A 1159 -43.57 -1.12 58.21
N HIS A 1160 -43.56 -2.27 57.54
CA HIS A 1160 -42.64 -3.38 57.73
C HIS A 1160 -41.75 -3.54 56.49
N GLU A 1161 -40.64 -4.28 56.58
CA GLU A 1161 -39.58 -4.34 55.55
C GLU A 1161 -40.09 -4.51 54.10
N ALA A 1162 -41.20 -5.21 53.89
CA ALA A 1162 -41.79 -5.42 52.57
C ALA A 1162 -43.28 -5.05 52.46
N THR A 1163 -43.94 -4.56 53.51
CA THR A 1163 -45.40 -4.33 53.50
C THR A 1163 -45.80 -3.10 54.30
N PHE A 1164 -46.91 -2.48 53.93
CA PHE A 1164 -47.51 -1.40 54.69
C PHE A 1164 -49.00 -1.67 54.96
N THR A 1165 -49.48 -1.17 56.09
CA THR A 1165 -50.90 -1.16 56.47
C THR A 1165 -51.28 0.23 56.93
N LEU A 1166 -52.22 0.87 56.23
CA LEU A 1166 -52.82 2.15 56.60
C LEU A 1166 -54.26 1.90 57.09
N CYS A 1167 -54.54 2.25 58.34
CA CYS A 1167 -55.86 2.21 58.94
C CYS A 1167 -56.34 3.64 59.23
N ILE A 1168 -57.55 3.95 58.77
CA ILE A 1168 -58.23 5.22 59.05
C ILE A 1168 -59.61 4.89 59.59
N ALA A 1169 -59.92 5.41 60.78
CA ALA A 1169 -61.17 5.11 61.46
C ALA A 1169 -61.76 6.33 62.17
N ASP A 1170 -63.09 6.37 62.30
CA ASP A 1170 -63.82 7.34 63.13
C ASP A 1170 -64.78 6.64 64.09
N ASN A 1171 -65.39 7.39 65.01
CA ASN A 1171 -66.49 6.91 65.89
C ASN A 1171 -67.82 7.64 65.63
N GLY A 1172 -68.02 8.14 64.41
CA GLY A 1172 -69.20 8.84 63.97
C GLY A 1172 -70.40 7.93 63.71
N ARG A 1173 -71.33 8.38 62.87
CA ARG A 1173 -72.61 7.68 62.63
C ARG A 1173 -72.52 6.38 61.83
N GLY A 1174 -71.38 6.08 61.21
CA GLY A 1174 -71.20 4.91 60.32
C GLY A 1174 -71.87 5.07 58.94
N LEU A 1175 -71.67 4.08 58.08
CA LEU A 1175 -72.32 3.91 56.77
C LEU A 1175 -73.77 3.41 56.95
N PRO A 1176 -74.74 3.88 56.13
CA PRO A 1176 -76.13 3.41 56.18
C PRO A 1176 -76.25 1.90 55.89
N ALA A 1177 -77.13 1.19 56.61
CA ALA A 1177 -77.33 -0.27 56.47
C ALA A 1177 -78.00 -0.69 55.14
N ASP A 1178 -78.58 0.28 54.45
CA ASP A 1178 -79.44 0.19 53.27
C ASP A 1178 -78.71 0.58 51.96
N ARG A 1179 -77.39 0.84 52.03
CA ARG A 1179 -76.54 1.03 50.85
C ARG A 1179 -75.66 -0.19 50.60
N ASP A 1180 -75.81 -0.80 49.43
CA ASP A 1180 -74.98 -1.91 49.00
C ASP A 1180 -73.57 -1.43 48.65
N ILE A 1181 -72.61 -1.65 49.56
CA ILE A 1181 -71.22 -1.15 49.48
C ILE A 1181 -70.43 -1.86 48.34
N HIS A 1182 -70.99 -2.95 47.79
CA HIS A 1182 -70.40 -3.72 46.71
C HIS A 1182 -70.77 -3.19 45.30
N ASN A 1183 -71.87 -2.46 45.14
CA ASN A 1183 -72.20 -1.75 43.89
C ASN A 1183 -71.55 -0.35 43.90
N ALA A 1184 -70.26 -0.33 43.56
CA ALA A 1184 -69.37 0.82 43.70
C ALA A 1184 -69.66 2.03 42.79
N GLU A 1185 -70.64 1.97 41.89
CA GLU A 1185 -70.96 3.06 40.96
C GLU A 1185 -71.72 4.23 41.60
N GLN A 1186 -72.35 4.04 42.77
CA GLN A 1186 -73.19 5.08 43.40
C GLN A 1186 -72.54 5.82 44.59
N ALA A 1187 -71.30 5.48 44.99
CA ALA A 1187 -70.57 6.14 46.07
C ALA A 1187 -69.12 6.47 45.66
N TYR A 1188 -68.96 7.54 44.89
CA TYR A 1188 -67.74 7.91 44.17
C TYR A 1188 -66.46 8.02 45.05
N GLY A 1189 -66.59 8.51 46.29
CA GLY A 1189 -65.45 8.62 47.23
C GLY A 1189 -64.87 7.26 47.64
N ILE A 1190 -65.73 6.24 47.79
CA ILE A 1190 -65.31 4.85 48.10
C ILE A 1190 -64.66 4.18 46.88
N TYR A 1191 -65.22 4.41 45.69
CA TYR A 1191 -64.66 3.90 44.43
C TYR A 1191 -63.26 4.48 44.16
N SER A 1192 -63.09 5.79 44.34
CA SER A 1192 -61.79 6.48 44.19
C SER A 1192 -60.72 5.93 45.13
N ILE A 1193 -61.06 5.60 46.39
CA ILE A 1193 -60.13 4.96 47.33
C ILE A 1193 -59.72 3.56 46.84
N LYS A 1194 -60.67 2.75 46.37
CA LYS A 1194 -60.39 1.39 45.85
C LYS A 1194 -59.50 1.43 44.60
N GLU A 1195 -59.81 2.30 43.64
CA GLU A 1195 -59.03 2.47 42.41
C GLU A 1195 -57.60 2.95 42.68
N ARG A 1196 -57.43 3.92 43.60
CA ARG A 1196 -56.10 4.43 43.98
C ARG A 1196 -55.26 3.35 44.66
N ALA A 1197 -55.84 2.53 45.55
CA ALA A 1197 -55.14 1.41 46.17
C ALA A 1197 -54.71 0.35 45.15
N LYS A 1198 -55.57 0.03 44.17
CA LYS A 1198 -55.27 -0.92 43.10
C LYS A 1198 -54.07 -0.50 42.24
N ARG A 1199 -53.86 0.81 42.01
CA ARG A 1199 -52.71 1.34 41.24
C ARG A 1199 -51.36 1.04 41.88
N ILE A 1200 -51.31 0.89 43.20
CA ILE A 1200 -50.09 0.47 43.94
C ILE A 1200 -50.11 -1.02 44.32
N GLY A 1201 -51.03 -1.80 43.73
CA GLY A 1201 -51.19 -3.22 44.04
C GLY A 1201 -51.67 -3.51 45.48
N ALA A 1202 -52.27 -2.52 46.15
CA ALA A 1202 -52.77 -2.65 47.52
C ALA A 1202 -54.25 -3.10 47.56
N THR A 1203 -54.62 -3.83 48.60
CA THR A 1203 -55.99 -4.25 48.90
C THR A 1203 -56.65 -3.27 49.88
N VAL A 1204 -57.91 -2.93 49.65
CA VAL A 1204 -58.72 -2.03 50.48
C VAL A 1204 -59.90 -2.77 51.08
N ASN A 1205 -60.11 -2.62 52.39
CA ASN A 1205 -61.31 -3.05 53.10
C ASN A 1205 -61.99 -1.86 53.80
N ILE A 1206 -63.28 -1.66 53.58
CA ILE A 1206 -64.05 -0.53 54.12
C ILE A 1206 -65.33 -1.07 54.75
N GLY A 1207 -65.58 -0.72 56.00
CA GLY A 1207 -66.78 -1.18 56.71
C GLY A 1207 -67.11 -0.39 57.97
N ASN A 1208 -68.28 -0.67 58.54
CA ASN A 1208 -68.71 -0.11 59.82
C ASN A 1208 -68.00 -0.78 61.00
N ARG A 1209 -67.68 0.01 62.02
CA ARG A 1209 -67.10 -0.49 63.26
C ARG A 1209 -68.18 -0.97 64.23
N PRO A 1210 -67.92 -2.00 65.05
CA PRO A 1210 -68.86 -2.49 66.06
C PRO A 1210 -69.28 -1.42 67.07
N ASP A 1211 -68.35 -0.53 67.43
CA ASP A 1211 -68.55 0.54 68.42
C ASP A 1211 -69.08 1.86 67.81
N GLY A 1212 -69.46 1.85 66.52
CA GLY A 1212 -69.87 3.03 65.75
C GLY A 1212 -68.73 3.66 64.93
N GLY A 1213 -69.09 4.30 63.81
CA GLY A 1213 -68.16 4.91 62.84
C GLY A 1213 -67.71 3.98 61.71
N VAL A 1214 -66.82 4.47 60.85
CA VAL A 1214 -66.30 3.76 59.67
C VAL A 1214 -64.82 3.42 59.87
N MET A 1215 -64.36 2.33 59.28
CA MET A 1215 -62.95 1.94 59.21
C MET A 1215 -62.56 1.60 57.78
N ILE A 1216 -61.41 2.13 57.37
CA ILE A 1216 -60.77 1.91 56.07
C ILE A 1216 -59.39 1.30 56.36
N VAL A 1217 -59.14 0.10 55.84
CA VAL A 1217 -57.84 -0.59 55.97
C VAL A 1217 -57.27 -0.79 54.56
N VAL A 1218 -56.04 -0.30 54.35
CA VAL A 1218 -55.30 -0.42 53.08
C VAL A 1218 -54.02 -1.20 53.34
N GLU A 1219 -53.83 -2.32 52.66
CA GLU A 1219 -52.69 -3.21 52.82
C GLU A 1219 -51.96 -3.41 51.49
N GLY A 1220 -50.64 -3.24 51.45
CA GLY A 1220 -49.87 -3.37 50.21
C GLY A 1220 -48.42 -3.78 50.45
N VAL A 1221 -47.72 -4.10 49.36
CA VAL A 1221 -46.32 -4.56 49.37
C VAL A 1221 -45.44 -3.43 48.84
N LEU A 1222 -44.30 -3.18 49.51
CA LEU A 1222 -43.24 -2.28 49.06
C LEU A 1222 -42.35 -3.07 48.09
N LYS A 1223 -42.62 -2.98 46.78
CA LYS A 1223 -41.77 -3.58 45.74
C LYS A 1223 -40.86 -2.55 45.10
#